data_AF-R7P2G3-F1
#
_entry.id   AF-R7P2G3-F1
#
_cell.length_a   1.000
_cell.length_b   1.000
_cell.length_c   1.000
_cell.angle_alpha   90.00
_cell.angle_beta   90.00
_cell.angle_gamma   90.00
#
_symmetry.space_group_name_H-M   'P 1'
#
loop_
_entity.id
_entity.type
_entity.pdbx_description
1 polymer ?
#
loop_
_entity_poly.entity_id
_entity_poly.type
_entity_poly.pdbx_seq_one_letter_code
_entity_poly.pdbx_strand_id
1 'polypeptide(L)'
;MNAINVRSEIGPLKKVLLHRPGNELLNLTPDSLSRLLFDDIPFLPEAQREHDEFATRLKENGIEVVYLEDLMADVLNLNGDVEDKFIRQFIYEAGITTPKYKTLVFDYLKSFNNKKELVLKTMEGIKLEEISRAKRDVEKSLVDLVSEESDFLADPMPNLYFTRDPFASAGNGVILNRMYSVTRNRETIYAEYIFNYHPDFKGMIDKYYDRYLPYHIEGGDVLNLNSHTLAVGISQRTEAAAIDELAKNCFKDPNCKIDTILAFNIPVSRAFMHLDTVFTQIDYDKFTYHPGIMDTLQVFEITEGDIPDSDEDLNVVEVNGSLEEILEKYLGRKITLIPCAGGEKISAEREQWNDGTNTLCIAPGVVVVYDRNNITNNILREHGLKVIEVSSAELSRGRGGPRCMSMPLVREDIDEDTINEENVRKDEAIPSIKLEDFIKVENVSKPDLRGRNFLTLLDYTPEEIRYLLDLSKELKDKKRNGVEHRYLKGKNIVLLFEKTSTRTRCAFEVAGLDLGMGVTYLDPGASQMGKKESISDTAKVLGRMYDGIEYRGYDQAIVEELAKNAGVPVWNGLTTEFHPTQMLADVMTVEENFGHLKGIKLVFMGDARNNVANSLMVVCAKMGMHFVACGPKNLWPDEDLVNKCKNIAIENGGSIEMNDNVMEATRDADVIYTDVWVSMGEPDDVWNERINLLKPYQVNMDVMNNARPDAIFLHCLPSFHDLNTTIGKDIYNKFGLKEMEVTDEVFNSSKSKVFDEAENRLHTIKAVVYATMRSDNE
;
A
#
# COMPACT_ATOMS: atom_id res chain seq x y z
N MET A 1 -7.98 -12.92 -41.96
CA MET A 1 -8.09 -12.12 -40.72
C MET A 1 -6.69 -12.07 -40.14
N ASN A 2 -6.27 -10.90 -39.65
CA ASN A 2 -5.02 -10.80 -38.91
C ASN A 2 -5.16 -11.63 -37.63
N ALA A 3 -4.09 -12.32 -37.24
CA ALA A 3 -4.09 -13.14 -36.03
C ALA A 3 -4.24 -12.29 -34.76
N ILE A 4 -3.72 -11.05 -34.82
CA ILE A 4 -3.92 -9.99 -33.85
C ILE A 4 -4.56 -8.78 -34.55
N ASN A 5 -5.61 -8.20 -33.95
CA ASN A 5 -6.19 -6.92 -34.36
C ASN A 5 -6.78 -6.22 -33.13
N VAL A 6 -6.01 -5.36 -32.49
CA VAL A 6 -6.40 -4.61 -31.29
C VAL A 6 -5.98 -3.15 -31.47
N ARG A 7 -6.87 -2.34 -32.04
CA ARG A 7 -6.64 -0.91 -32.34
C ARG A 7 -7.37 0.04 -31.39
N SER A 8 -7.99 -0.49 -30.34
CA SER A 8 -8.67 0.28 -29.31
C SER A 8 -8.81 -0.55 -28.03
N GLU A 9 -9.00 0.10 -26.88
CA GLU A 9 -9.38 -0.56 -25.63
C GLU A 9 -10.87 -0.93 -25.61
N ILE A 10 -11.69 -0.25 -26.39
CA ILE A 10 -13.15 -0.27 -26.27
C ILE A 10 -13.89 -0.98 -27.42
N GLY A 11 -13.24 -1.19 -28.57
CA GLY A 11 -13.86 -1.84 -29.74
C GLY A 11 -14.43 -3.22 -29.38
N PRO A 12 -15.58 -3.64 -29.95
CA PRO A 12 -16.22 -4.90 -29.59
C PRO A 12 -15.25 -6.08 -29.61
N LEU A 13 -15.06 -6.70 -28.45
CA LEU A 13 -14.12 -7.80 -28.25
C LEU A 13 -14.64 -9.05 -28.97
N LYS A 14 -13.78 -9.71 -29.75
CA LYS A 14 -14.12 -10.92 -30.51
C LYS A 14 -13.33 -12.13 -30.08
N LYS A 15 -12.06 -11.95 -29.75
CA LYS A 15 -11.19 -13.03 -29.27
C LYS A 15 -10.30 -12.54 -28.14
N VAL A 16 -10.22 -13.31 -27.07
CA VAL A 16 -9.48 -12.97 -25.85
C VAL A 16 -8.73 -14.20 -25.32
N LEU A 17 -7.48 -13.99 -24.93
CA LEU A 17 -6.67 -14.97 -24.25
C LEU A 17 -6.86 -14.83 -22.73
N LEU A 18 -7.09 -15.97 -22.07
CA LEU A 18 -7.10 -16.13 -20.61
C LEU A 18 -6.14 -17.25 -20.20
N HIS A 19 -5.92 -17.41 -18.90
CA HIS A 19 -5.29 -18.60 -18.31
C HIS A 19 -6.09 -19.00 -17.08
N ARG A 20 -6.55 -20.25 -17.04
CA ARG A 20 -7.35 -20.73 -15.92
C ARG A 20 -6.44 -21.09 -14.74
N PRO A 21 -6.62 -20.49 -13.55
CA PRO A 21 -5.77 -20.79 -12.41
C PRO A 21 -5.68 -22.30 -12.10
N GLY A 22 -4.46 -22.78 -11.94
CA GLY A 22 -4.09 -24.18 -11.73
C GLY A 22 -3.37 -24.43 -10.41
N ASN A 23 -2.64 -25.54 -10.37
CA ASN A 23 -1.95 -26.02 -9.16
C ASN A 23 -0.80 -25.09 -8.72
N GLU A 24 -0.33 -24.17 -9.57
CA GLU A 24 0.62 -23.13 -9.20
C GLU A 24 0.16 -22.32 -7.99
N LEU A 25 -1.16 -22.14 -7.79
CA LEU A 25 -1.70 -21.47 -6.60
C LEU A 25 -1.60 -22.33 -5.34
N LEU A 26 -1.62 -23.67 -5.45
CA LEU A 26 -1.44 -24.58 -4.30
C LEU A 26 -0.01 -24.60 -3.79
N ASN A 27 0.92 -24.10 -4.60
CA ASN A 27 2.34 -24.01 -4.27
C ASN A 27 2.71 -22.65 -3.68
N LEU A 28 1.73 -21.79 -3.41
CA LEU A 28 1.89 -20.58 -2.61
C LEU A 28 1.96 -20.93 -1.11
N THR A 29 2.99 -20.42 -0.47
CA THR A 29 3.19 -20.46 1.00
C THR A 29 3.30 -19.03 1.54
N PRO A 30 3.02 -18.79 2.83
CA PRO A 30 3.14 -17.45 3.41
C PRO A 30 4.52 -16.81 3.17
N ASP A 31 5.58 -17.61 3.27
CA ASP A 31 6.96 -17.15 3.08
C ASP A 31 7.31 -16.86 1.60
N SER A 32 6.57 -17.46 0.66
CA SER A 32 6.81 -17.25 -0.78
C SER A 32 6.01 -16.09 -1.38
N LEU A 33 4.99 -15.56 -0.70
CA LEU A 33 4.07 -14.53 -1.22
C LEU A 33 4.81 -13.31 -1.79
N SER A 34 5.71 -12.72 -1.00
CA SER A 34 6.48 -11.54 -1.43
C SER A 34 7.38 -11.84 -2.64
N ARG A 35 8.01 -13.02 -2.66
CA ARG A 35 8.94 -13.43 -3.73
C ARG A 35 8.22 -13.79 -5.03
N LEU A 36 7.01 -14.32 -4.93
CA LEU A 36 6.16 -14.72 -6.06
C LEU A 36 5.16 -13.62 -6.46
N LEU A 37 5.29 -12.42 -5.87
CA LEU A 37 4.48 -11.23 -6.17
C LEU A 37 2.97 -11.46 -6.02
N PHE A 38 2.58 -12.12 -4.92
CA PHE A 38 1.20 -12.44 -4.59
C PHE A 38 0.88 -11.94 -3.17
N ASP A 39 -0.35 -11.50 -2.91
CA ASP A 39 -0.67 -10.82 -1.63
C ASP A 39 -1.34 -11.69 -0.58
N ASP A 40 -2.11 -12.70 -1.00
CA ASP A 40 -2.73 -13.65 -0.09
C ASP A 40 -2.94 -15.01 -0.79
N ILE A 41 -3.05 -16.09 -0.05
CA ILE A 41 -3.19 -17.44 -0.61
C ILE A 41 -4.65 -17.68 -1.02
N PRO A 42 -4.95 -17.90 -2.31
CA PRO A 42 -6.32 -18.17 -2.75
C PRO A 42 -6.76 -19.59 -2.45
N PHE A 43 -8.06 -19.77 -2.25
CA PHE A 43 -8.68 -21.08 -2.26
C PHE A 43 -8.97 -21.53 -3.71
N LEU A 44 -8.07 -22.34 -4.27
CA LEU A 44 -8.05 -22.70 -5.69
C LEU A 44 -9.40 -23.15 -6.27
N PRO A 45 -10.20 -24.05 -5.64
CA PRO A 45 -11.48 -24.47 -6.21
C PRO A 45 -12.46 -23.31 -6.43
N GLU A 46 -12.43 -22.32 -5.54
CA GLU A 46 -13.29 -21.15 -5.63
C GLU A 46 -12.74 -20.11 -6.62
N ALA A 47 -11.42 -19.88 -6.63
CA ALA A 47 -10.76 -19.07 -7.67
C ALA A 47 -11.05 -19.60 -9.09
N GLN A 48 -11.04 -20.92 -9.26
CA GLN A 48 -11.42 -21.57 -10.51
C GLN A 48 -12.90 -21.36 -10.86
N ARG A 49 -13.80 -21.45 -9.88
CA ARG A 49 -15.23 -21.19 -10.08
C ARG A 49 -15.47 -19.75 -10.54
N GLU A 50 -14.82 -18.78 -9.88
CA GLU A 50 -14.90 -17.36 -10.23
C GLU A 50 -14.33 -17.09 -11.64
N HIS A 51 -13.20 -17.72 -11.98
CA HIS A 51 -12.59 -17.55 -13.30
C HIS A 51 -13.44 -18.19 -14.41
N ASP A 52 -14.03 -19.36 -14.14
CA ASP A 52 -14.94 -20.03 -15.06
C ASP A 52 -16.22 -19.21 -15.28
N GLU A 53 -16.72 -18.54 -14.24
CA GLU A 53 -17.82 -17.57 -14.35
C GLU A 53 -17.42 -16.39 -15.23
N PHE A 54 -16.26 -15.78 -15.00
CA PHE A 54 -15.73 -14.70 -15.85
C PHE A 54 -15.64 -15.11 -17.32
N ALA A 55 -15.02 -16.25 -17.62
CA ALA A 55 -14.93 -16.79 -18.97
C ALA A 55 -16.31 -17.07 -19.58
N THR A 56 -17.28 -17.52 -18.78
CA THR A 56 -18.66 -17.74 -19.22
C THR A 56 -19.34 -16.43 -19.60
N ARG A 57 -19.19 -15.37 -18.80
CA ARG A 57 -19.74 -14.04 -19.12
C ARG A 57 -19.21 -13.48 -20.44
N LEU A 58 -17.93 -13.70 -20.74
CA LEU A 58 -17.35 -13.29 -22.02
C LEU A 58 -17.98 -14.07 -23.18
N LYS A 59 -18.10 -15.40 -23.06
CA LYS A 59 -18.73 -16.26 -24.07
C LYS A 59 -20.20 -15.91 -24.31
N GLU A 60 -20.94 -15.59 -23.25
CA GLU A 60 -22.35 -15.14 -23.33
C GLU A 60 -22.50 -13.84 -24.15
N ASN A 61 -21.45 -13.02 -24.22
CA ASN A 61 -21.40 -11.80 -25.05
C ASN A 61 -20.78 -12.05 -26.44
N GLY A 62 -20.67 -13.32 -26.87
CA GLY A 62 -20.22 -13.69 -28.21
C GLY A 62 -18.71 -13.63 -28.41
N ILE A 63 -17.93 -13.60 -27.34
CA ILE A 63 -16.47 -13.52 -27.37
C ILE A 63 -15.88 -14.93 -27.40
N GLU A 64 -14.96 -15.19 -28.34
CA GLU A 64 -14.13 -16.38 -28.35
C GLU A 64 -13.08 -16.30 -27.24
N VAL A 65 -13.18 -17.19 -26.26
CA VAL A 65 -12.19 -17.33 -25.18
C VAL A 65 -11.24 -18.47 -25.51
N VAL A 66 -9.95 -18.15 -25.61
CA VAL A 66 -8.85 -19.13 -25.76
C VAL A 66 -7.97 -19.13 -24.52
N TYR A 67 -7.30 -20.26 -24.26
CA TYR A 67 -6.47 -20.45 -23.07
C TYR A 67 -4.99 -20.57 -23.41
N LEU A 68 -4.14 -19.93 -22.62
CA LEU A 68 -2.68 -19.94 -22.78
C LEU A 68 -2.12 -21.36 -22.81
N GLU A 69 -2.56 -22.20 -21.87
CA GLU A 69 -2.14 -23.59 -21.74
C GLU A 69 -2.57 -24.46 -22.92
N ASP A 70 -3.71 -24.14 -23.55
CA ASP A 70 -4.21 -24.86 -24.73
C ASP A 70 -3.41 -24.48 -25.98
N LEU A 71 -3.20 -23.18 -26.22
CA LEU A 71 -2.38 -22.71 -27.34
C LEU A 71 -0.93 -23.22 -27.24
N MET A 72 -0.37 -23.24 -26.03
CA MET A 72 0.98 -23.78 -25.82
C MET A 72 1.02 -25.30 -26.03
N ALA A 73 0.00 -26.03 -25.57
CA ALA A 73 -0.09 -27.47 -25.82
C ALA A 73 -0.14 -27.78 -27.32
N ASP A 74 -0.88 -26.98 -28.10
CA ASP A 74 -0.94 -27.08 -29.55
C ASP A 74 0.43 -26.87 -30.19
N VAL A 75 1.23 -25.91 -29.71
CA VAL A 75 2.63 -25.72 -30.15
C VAL A 75 3.48 -26.97 -29.89
N LEU A 76 3.39 -27.54 -28.69
CA LEU A 76 4.17 -28.72 -28.31
C LEU A 76 3.76 -29.99 -29.07
N ASN A 77 2.53 -30.03 -29.60
CA ASN A 77 2.05 -31.11 -30.45
C ASN A 77 2.59 -31.05 -31.89
N LEU A 78 3.17 -29.93 -32.34
CA LEU A 78 3.63 -29.77 -33.72
C LEU A 78 4.86 -30.61 -34.07
N ASN A 79 5.89 -30.58 -33.21
CA ASN A 79 7.15 -31.30 -33.42
C ASN A 79 7.88 -31.52 -32.08
N GLY A 80 8.41 -32.74 -31.88
CA GLY A 80 9.24 -33.09 -30.73
C GLY A 80 10.49 -32.23 -30.55
N ASP A 81 11.05 -31.65 -31.62
CA ASP A 81 12.19 -30.72 -31.51
C ASP A 81 11.79 -29.39 -30.81
N VAL A 82 10.57 -28.90 -31.07
CA VAL A 82 10.05 -27.67 -30.44
C VAL A 82 9.80 -27.93 -28.96
N GLU A 83 9.27 -29.11 -28.63
CA GLU A 83 9.12 -29.56 -27.25
C GLU A 83 10.47 -29.64 -26.52
N ASP A 84 11.47 -30.28 -27.12
CA ASP A 84 12.80 -30.39 -26.52
C ASP A 84 13.44 -29.02 -26.31
N LYS A 85 13.25 -28.09 -27.26
CA LYS A 85 13.72 -26.71 -27.15
C LYS A 85 13.02 -25.98 -26.00
N PHE A 86 11.70 -26.09 -25.90
CA PHE A 86 10.90 -25.51 -24.82
C PHE A 86 11.36 -26.00 -23.46
N ILE A 87 11.44 -27.32 -23.26
CA ILE A 87 11.84 -27.92 -21.98
C ILE A 87 13.23 -27.44 -21.56
N ARG A 88 14.20 -27.40 -22.50
CA ARG A 88 15.56 -26.92 -22.19
C ARG A 88 15.59 -25.45 -21.81
N GLN A 89 14.84 -24.61 -22.51
CA GLN A 89 14.75 -23.19 -22.20
C GLN A 89 14.04 -22.96 -20.85
N PHE A 90 12.94 -23.66 -20.58
CA PHE A 90 12.26 -23.65 -19.28
C PHE A 90 13.20 -24.02 -18.14
N ILE A 91 13.97 -25.12 -18.27
CA ILE A 91 14.93 -25.57 -17.24
C ILE A 91 15.99 -24.49 -16.98
N TYR A 92 16.48 -23.84 -18.04
CA TYR A 92 17.44 -22.76 -17.93
C TYR A 92 16.86 -21.54 -17.21
N GLU A 93 15.69 -21.07 -17.65
CA GLU A 93 15.01 -19.89 -17.09
C GLU A 93 14.45 -20.13 -15.67
N ALA A 94 14.18 -21.39 -15.30
CA ALA A 94 13.83 -21.79 -13.93
C ALA A 94 15.03 -21.76 -12.97
N GLY A 95 16.25 -21.49 -13.44
CA GLY A 95 17.44 -21.42 -12.58
C GLY A 95 18.03 -22.78 -12.20
N ILE A 96 17.62 -23.88 -12.85
CA ILE A 96 18.14 -25.22 -12.59
C ILE A 96 19.55 -25.32 -13.19
N THR A 97 20.57 -25.15 -12.37
CA THR A 97 21.98 -25.07 -12.84
C THR A 97 22.72 -26.40 -12.78
N THR A 98 22.40 -27.25 -11.80
CA THR A 98 23.09 -28.53 -11.57
C THR A 98 22.88 -29.51 -12.74
N PRO A 99 23.95 -30.01 -13.40
CA PRO A 99 23.84 -30.89 -14.58
C PRO A 99 22.94 -32.12 -14.37
N LYS A 100 23.07 -32.77 -13.21
CA LYS A 100 22.21 -33.91 -12.81
C LYS A 100 20.73 -33.54 -12.85
N TYR A 101 20.35 -32.43 -12.21
CA TYR A 101 18.95 -32.00 -12.14
C TYR A 101 18.41 -31.51 -13.49
N LYS A 102 19.26 -30.91 -14.34
CA LYS A 102 18.86 -30.59 -15.72
C LYS A 102 18.41 -31.83 -16.49
N THR A 103 19.17 -32.92 -16.43
CA THR A 103 18.82 -34.17 -17.10
C THR A 103 17.58 -34.82 -16.49
N LEU A 104 17.51 -34.89 -15.16
CA LEU A 104 16.37 -35.51 -14.47
C LEU A 104 15.05 -34.77 -14.72
N VAL A 105 15.07 -33.43 -14.69
CA VAL A 105 13.88 -32.61 -14.96
C VAL A 105 13.51 -32.67 -16.44
N PHE A 106 14.49 -32.70 -17.35
CA PHE A 106 14.22 -32.90 -18.78
C PHE A 106 13.49 -34.22 -19.03
N ASP A 107 14.03 -35.34 -18.49
CA ASP A 107 13.42 -36.66 -18.65
C ASP A 107 12.04 -36.75 -17.98
N TYR A 108 11.87 -36.08 -16.83
CA TYR A 108 10.60 -36.01 -16.12
C TYR A 108 9.53 -35.28 -16.95
N LEU A 109 9.83 -34.06 -17.44
CA LEU A 109 8.89 -33.30 -18.28
C LEU A 109 8.62 -34.01 -19.61
N LYS A 110 9.63 -34.65 -20.22
CA LYS A 110 9.48 -35.41 -21.46
C LYS A 110 8.61 -36.67 -21.30
N SER A 111 8.41 -37.15 -20.06
CA SER A 111 7.57 -38.33 -19.80
C SER A 111 6.07 -38.07 -19.90
N PHE A 112 5.65 -36.79 -19.93
CA PHE A 112 4.25 -36.42 -20.09
C PHE A 112 3.78 -36.67 -21.53
N ASN A 113 2.87 -37.64 -21.68
CA ASN A 113 2.25 -37.95 -22.98
C ASN A 113 1.25 -36.87 -23.41
N ASN A 114 0.52 -36.31 -22.44
CA ASN A 114 -0.42 -35.21 -22.68
C ASN A 114 0.34 -33.88 -22.59
N LYS A 115 0.38 -33.13 -23.70
CA LYS A 115 1.12 -31.86 -23.76
C LYS A 115 0.50 -30.75 -22.93
N LYS A 116 -0.82 -30.77 -22.71
CA LYS A 116 -1.46 -29.83 -21.78
C LYS A 116 -1.02 -30.08 -20.35
N GLU A 117 -0.91 -31.35 -19.93
CA GLU A 117 -0.39 -31.69 -18.60
C GLU A 117 1.08 -31.28 -18.45
N LEU A 118 1.89 -31.44 -19.50
CA LEU A 118 3.27 -30.94 -19.51
C LEU A 118 3.31 -29.42 -19.28
N VAL A 119 2.53 -28.65 -20.03
CA VAL A 119 2.46 -27.19 -19.90
C VAL A 119 1.98 -26.78 -18.51
N LEU A 120 0.88 -27.36 -18.03
CA LEU A 120 0.37 -27.08 -16.68
C LEU A 120 1.41 -27.43 -15.62
N LYS A 121 2.19 -28.51 -15.80
CA LYS A 121 3.26 -28.87 -14.88
C LYS A 121 4.40 -27.84 -14.88
N THR A 122 4.74 -27.25 -16.03
CA THR A 122 5.74 -26.18 -16.07
C THR A 122 5.24 -24.89 -15.41
N MET A 123 3.93 -24.61 -15.46
CA MET A 123 3.29 -23.49 -14.78
C MET A 123 3.22 -23.71 -13.26
N GLU A 124 2.86 -24.93 -12.85
CA GLU A 124 2.75 -25.39 -11.46
C GLU A 124 4.07 -25.31 -10.68
N GLY A 125 5.21 -25.41 -11.37
CA GLY A 125 6.52 -25.60 -10.74
C GLY A 125 6.80 -27.07 -10.45
N ILE A 126 8.02 -27.37 -10.00
CA ILE A 126 8.52 -28.73 -9.80
C ILE A 126 9.15 -28.82 -8.41
N LYS A 127 8.62 -29.69 -7.56
CA LYS A 127 9.20 -29.99 -6.24
C LYS A 127 10.26 -31.07 -6.35
N LEU A 128 11.20 -31.07 -5.40
CA LEU A 128 12.27 -32.04 -5.37
C LEU A 128 11.78 -33.49 -5.20
N GLU A 129 10.72 -33.68 -4.41
CA GLU A 129 10.08 -35.00 -4.17
C GLU A 129 9.51 -35.66 -5.43
N GLU A 130 9.13 -34.87 -6.44
CA GLU A 130 8.54 -35.36 -7.69
C GLU A 130 9.56 -36.07 -8.58
N ILE A 131 10.84 -35.79 -8.36
CA ILE A 131 11.93 -36.51 -8.99
C ILE A 131 12.26 -37.74 -8.14
N SER A 132 12.04 -38.93 -8.70
CA SER A 132 12.23 -40.22 -8.01
C SER A 132 13.54 -40.29 -7.20
N ARG A 133 13.43 -40.60 -5.91
CA ARG A 133 14.57 -40.75 -4.99
C ARG A 133 15.58 -41.78 -5.47
N ALA A 134 15.13 -42.88 -6.07
CA ALA A 134 16.00 -43.90 -6.66
C ALA A 134 16.86 -43.36 -7.83
N LYS A 135 16.34 -42.40 -8.60
CA LYS A 135 17.10 -41.70 -9.65
C LYS A 135 18.03 -40.62 -9.07
N ARG A 136 17.64 -39.99 -7.95
CA ARG A 136 18.48 -39.02 -7.23
C ARG A 136 19.67 -39.69 -6.51
N ASP A 137 19.54 -40.91 -6.01
CA ASP A 137 20.59 -41.59 -5.23
C ASP A 137 21.71 -42.24 -6.08
N VAL A 138 21.61 -42.22 -7.41
CA VAL A 138 22.62 -42.79 -8.33
C VAL A 138 23.96 -42.03 -8.25
N GLU A 139 23.89 -40.70 -8.10
CA GLU A 139 25.06 -39.84 -7.88
C GLU A 139 24.77 -38.89 -6.71
N LYS A 140 25.51 -39.02 -5.61
CA LYS A 140 25.36 -38.13 -4.44
C LYS A 140 25.97 -36.76 -4.73
N SER A 141 25.16 -35.71 -4.72
CA SER A 141 25.60 -34.31 -4.76
C SER A 141 25.40 -33.64 -3.40
N LEU A 142 26.15 -32.57 -3.13
CA LEU A 142 26.00 -31.79 -1.89
C LEU A 142 24.59 -31.20 -1.73
N VAL A 143 23.96 -30.83 -2.86
CA VAL A 143 22.56 -30.34 -2.90
C VAL A 143 21.62 -31.41 -2.32
N ASP A 144 21.83 -32.68 -2.66
CA ASP A 144 21.00 -33.79 -2.14
C ASP A 144 21.13 -34.00 -0.62
N LEU A 145 22.22 -33.54 0.00
CA LEU A 145 22.49 -33.72 1.43
C LEU A 145 22.03 -32.54 2.30
N VAL A 146 21.75 -31.38 1.68
CA VAL A 146 21.43 -30.13 2.38
C VAL A 146 20.01 -29.64 2.08
N SER A 147 19.44 -29.99 0.92
CA SER A 147 18.06 -29.62 0.53
C SER A 147 17.00 -30.45 1.24
N GLU A 148 15.86 -29.82 1.53
CA GLU A 148 14.67 -30.49 2.06
C GLU A 148 13.82 -31.07 0.91
N GLU A 149 13.06 -32.14 1.17
CA GLU A 149 12.24 -32.77 0.10
C GLU A 149 11.13 -31.84 -0.43
N SER A 150 10.74 -30.82 0.35
CA SER A 150 9.78 -29.76 0.00
C SER A 150 10.37 -28.62 -0.84
N ASP A 151 11.69 -28.59 -1.08
CA ASP A 151 12.32 -27.54 -1.88
C ASP A 151 11.86 -27.59 -3.34
N PHE A 152 11.64 -26.42 -3.94
CA PHE A 152 11.33 -26.31 -5.36
C PHE A 152 12.59 -26.39 -6.21
N LEU A 153 12.59 -27.28 -7.20
CA LEU A 153 13.56 -27.25 -8.30
C LEU A 153 13.21 -26.15 -9.31
N ALA A 154 11.92 -25.91 -9.52
CA ALA A 154 11.41 -24.80 -10.30
C ALA A 154 10.22 -24.19 -9.55
N ASP A 155 10.28 -22.89 -9.25
CA ASP A 155 9.18 -22.20 -8.57
C ASP A 155 7.90 -22.16 -9.44
N PRO A 156 6.71 -22.15 -8.83
CA PRO A 156 5.44 -21.90 -9.51
C PRO A 156 5.40 -20.50 -10.15
N MET A 157 4.52 -20.30 -11.13
CA MET A 157 4.22 -19.00 -11.76
C MET A 157 2.77 -18.58 -11.47
N PRO A 158 2.44 -18.18 -10.22
CA PRO A 158 1.05 -17.97 -9.79
C PRO A 158 0.35 -16.78 -10.49
N ASN A 159 1.11 -15.86 -11.08
CA ASN A 159 0.55 -14.68 -11.75
C ASN A 159 0.13 -14.96 -13.20
N LEU A 160 0.25 -16.19 -13.71
CA LEU A 160 -0.08 -16.53 -15.10
C LEU A 160 -1.53 -16.23 -15.48
N TYR A 161 -2.45 -16.20 -14.52
CA TYR A 161 -3.84 -15.86 -14.80
C TYR A 161 -4.03 -14.36 -15.10
N PHE A 162 -3.03 -13.53 -14.77
CA PHE A 162 -2.90 -12.17 -15.26
C PHE A 162 -2.22 -12.15 -16.63
N THR A 163 -2.96 -12.61 -17.64
CA THR A 163 -2.48 -12.71 -19.03
C THR A 163 -2.17 -11.35 -19.68
N ARG A 164 -2.55 -10.24 -19.03
CA ARG A 164 -2.28 -8.87 -19.48
C ARG A 164 -0.80 -8.55 -19.60
N ASP A 165 0.02 -9.03 -18.66
CA ASP A 165 1.36 -8.49 -18.49
C ASP A 165 2.45 -9.15 -19.34
N PRO A 166 2.45 -10.48 -19.59
CA PRO A 166 3.54 -11.13 -20.32
C PRO A 166 3.72 -10.69 -21.78
N PHE A 167 2.67 -10.19 -22.42
CA PHE A 167 2.74 -9.51 -23.72
C PHE A 167 1.52 -8.61 -23.87
N ALA A 168 1.58 -7.60 -24.73
CA ALA A 168 0.41 -6.78 -25.09
C ALA A 168 0.15 -6.81 -26.60
N SER A 169 -1.11 -7.01 -27.00
CA SER A 169 -1.53 -6.78 -28.38
C SER A 169 -1.59 -5.27 -28.66
N ALA A 170 -0.98 -4.84 -29.77
CA ALA A 170 -0.99 -3.44 -30.18
C ALA A 170 -1.17 -3.35 -31.70
N GLY A 171 -2.21 -2.66 -32.17
CA GLY A 171 -2.54 -2.60 -33.59
C GLY A 171 -2.74 -4.00 -34.20
N ASN A 172 -1.89 -4.39 -35.15
CA ASN A 172 -1.88 -5.75 -35.74
C ASN A 172 -0.72 -6.63 -35.21
N GLY A 173 0.08 -6.11 -34.27
CA GLY A 173 1.29 -6.74 -33.76
C GLY A 173 1.24 -6.99 -32.26
N VAL A 174 2.38 -7.35 -31.70
CA VAL A 174 2.54 -7.61 -30.26
C VAL A 174 3.79 -6.93 -29.70
N ILE A 175 3.68 -6.56 -28.43
CA ILE A 175 4.77 -6.15 -27.57
C ILE A 175 5.06 -7.36 -26.69
N LEU A 176 6.06 -8.17 -27.06
CA LEU A 176 6.47 -9.32 -26.26
C LEU A 176 7.36 -8.80 -25.13
N ASN A 177 6.80 -8.75 -23.93
CA ASN A 177 7.33 -7.96 -22.84
C ASN A 177 8.60 -8.57 -22.22
N ARG A 178 9.44 -7.69 -21.67
CA ARG A 178 10.48 -8.06 -20.71
C ARG A 178 10.01 -7.59 -19.34
N MET A 179 9.67 -8.55 -18.48
CA MET A 179 9.11 -8.24 -17.16
C MET A 179 10.18 -7.65 -16.23
N TYR A 180 9.77 -6.80 -15.29
CA TYR A 180 10.67 -6.23 -14.28
C TYR A 180 11.24 -7.31 -13.35
N SER A 181 10.38 -8.22 -12.88
CA SER A 181 10.81 -9.29 -11.97
C SER A 181 11.32 -10.50 -12.73
N VAL A 182 12.42 -11.09 -12.24
CA VAL A 182 12.98 -12.33 -12.80
C VAL A 182 11.97 -13.48 -12.72
N THR A 183 11.18 -13.54 -11.63
CA THR A 183 10.15 -14.56 -11.42
C THR A 183 9.10 -14.51 -12.53
N ARG A 184 8.50 -13.34 -12.79
CA ARG A 184 7.46 -13.19 -13.82
C ARG A 184 8.01 -13.19 -15.24
N ASN A 185 9.28 -12.84 -15.44
CA ASN A 185 9.88 -12.90 -16.78
C ASN A 185 9.94 -14.34 -17.34
N ARG A 186 9.79 -15.36 -16.49
CA ARG A 186 9.62 -16.76 -16.92
C ARG A 186 8.28 -17.02 -17.62
N GLU A 187 7.26 -16.18 -17.40
CA GLU A 187 5.92 -16.33 -17.98
C GLU A 187 5.94 -16.00 -19.49
N THR A 188 6.84 -15.12 -19.93
CA THR A 188 6.88 -14.62 -21.31
C THR A 188 7.32 -15.68 -22.33
N ILE A 189 7.90 -16.80 -21.88
CA ILE A 189 8.26 -17.94 -22.73
C ILE A 189 7.05 -18.57 -23.42
N TYR A 190 5.88 -18.59 -22.78
CA TYR A 190 4.70 -19.22 -23.36
C TYR A 190 4.23 -18.44 -24.59
N ALA A 191 4.11 -17.12 -24.46
CA ALA A 191 3.78 -16.23 -25.57
C ALA A 191 4.84 -16.26 -26.69
N GLU A 192 6.13 -16.31 -26.33
CA GLU A 192 7.23 -16.46 -27.30
C GLU A 192 7.02 -17.69 -28.20
N TYR A 193 6.71 -18.85 -27.61
CA TYR A 193 6.53 -20.09 -28.36
C TYR A 193 5.23 -20.08 -29.17
N ILE A 194 4.14 -19.53 -28.62
CA ILE A 194 2.88 -19.37 -29.33
C ILE A 194 3.11 -18.54 -30.60
N PHE A 195 3.71 -17.35 -30.48
CA PHE A 195 3.92 -16.47 -31.65
C PHE A 195 4.94 -17.01 -32.65
N ASN A 196 5.95 -17.74 -32.20
CA ASN A 196 6.99 -18.27 -33.09
C ASN A 196 6.58 -19.57 -33.81
N TYR A 197 5.66 -20.35 -33.25
CA TYR A 197 5.38 -21.71 -33.74
C TYR A 197 3.91 -22.03 -34.00
N HIS A 198 2.95 -21.45 -33.27
CA HIS A 198 1.55 -21.82 -33.39
C HIS A 198 1.00 -21.47 -34.78
N PRO A 199 0.25 -22.37 -35.46
CA PRO A 199 -0.18 -22.16 -36.84
C PRO A 199 -1.00 -20.90 -37.07
N ASP A 200 -1.80 -20.49 -36.08
CA ASP A 200 -2.64 -19.29 -36.19
C ASP A 200 -1.86 -17.98 -36.09
N PHE A 201 -0.63 -18.01 -35.59
CA PHE A 201 0.14 -16.80 -35.24
C PHE A 201 1.47 -16.70 -36.00
N LYS A 202 2.11 -17.84 -36.27
CA LYS A 202 3.44 -17.90 -36.87
C LYS A 202 3.47 -17.21 -38.24
N GLY A 203 4.33 -16.20 -38.35
CA GLY A 203 4.51 -15.44 -39.60
C GLY A 203 3.36 -14.49 -39.93
N MET A 204 2.44 -14.25 -38.99
CA MET A 204 1.30 -13.34 -39.15
C MET A 204 1.32 -12.17 -38.15
N ILE A 205 2.37 -12.06 -37.33
CA ILE A 205 2.49 -11.07 -36.25
C ILE A 205 3.79 -10.30 -36.39
N ASP A 206 3.68 -8.98 -36.38
CA ASP A 206 4.80 -8.07 -36.20
C ASP A 206 5.10 -7.90 -34.71
N LYS A 207 6.38 -7.96 -34.34
CA LYS A 207 6.83 -7.76 -32.95
C LYS A 207 7.41 -6.37 -32.81
N TYR A 208 6.72 -5.50 -32.08
CA TYR A 208 7.21 -4.14 -31.77
C TYR A 208 8.12 -4.10 -30.53
N TYR A 209 8.16 -5.19 -29.77
CA TYR A 209 9.10 -5.39 -28.68
C TYR A 209 9.38 -6.89 -28.51
N ASP A 210 10.53 -7.22 -27.92
CA ASP A 210 10.91 -8.61 -27.66
C ASP A 210 11.52 -8.76 -26.25
N ARG A 211 11.25 -9.90 -25.61
CA ARG A 211 11.69 -10.23 -24.24
C ARG A 211 13.21 -10.22 -24.06
N TYR A 212 13.98 -10.25 -25.16
CA TYR A 212 15.45 -10.18 -25.13
C TYR A 212 16.01 -8.75 -25.18
N LEU A 213 15.18 -7.72 -25.40
CA LEU A 213 15.59 -6.31 -25.34
C LEU A 213 16.01 -5.93 -23.91
N PRO A 214 16.86 -4.90 -23.70
CA PRO A 214 17.49 -4.64 -22.41
C PRO A 214 16.56 -4.08 -21.33
N TYR A 215 15.54 -3.31 -21.72
CA TYR A 215 14.69 -2.55 -20.81
C TYR A 215 13.37 -3.27 -20.52
N HIS A 216 12.84 -3.09 -19.31
CA HIS A 216 11.57 -3.70 -18.93
C HIS A 216 10.35 -2.87 -19.36
N ILE A 217 9.31 -3.58 -19.81
CA ILE A 217 7.97 -3.08 -20.16
C ILE A 217 6.96 -4.17 -19.82
N GLU A 218 5.82 -3.82 -19.22
CA GLU A 218 4.76 -4.75 -18.86
C GLU A 218 3.41 -4.33 -19.47
N GLY A 219 2.56 -5.30 -19.80
CA GLY A 219 1.35 -5.04 -20.58
C GLY A 219 0.25 -4.25 -19.86
N GLY A 220 0.26 -4.22 -18.51
CA GLY A 220 -0.61 -3.33 -17.73
C GLY A 220 -0.37 -1.84 -18.03
N ASP A 221 0.83 -1.47 -18.49
CA ASP A 221 1.14 -0.09 -18.87
C ASP A 221 0.69 0.26 -20.28
N VAL A 222 0.31 -0.71 -21.13
CA VAL A 222 0.00 -0.48 -22.54
C VAL A 222 -1.52 -0.42 -22.76
N LEU A 223 -1.99 0.71 -23.30
CA LEU A 223 -3.39 0.94 -23.69
C LEU A 223 -3.47 1.39 -25.15
N ASN A 224 -4.32 0.73 -25.94
CA ASN A 224 -4.60 1.14 -27.31
C ASN A 224 -5.72 2.20 -27.31
N LEU A 225 -5.40 3.49 -27.38
CA LEU A 225 -6.41 4.54 -27.34
C LEU A 225 -7.22 4.61 -28.64
N ASN A 226 -6.52 4.52 -29.78
CA ASN A 226 -7.10 4.46 -31.11
C ASN A 226 -6.11 3.79 -32.09
N SER A 227 -6.40 3.82 -33.39
CA SER A 227 -5.60 3.13 -34.40
C SER A 227 -4.19 3.71 -34.62
N HIS A 228 -3.96 4.94 -34.17
CA HIS A 228 -2.74 5.74 -34.32
C HIS A 228 -2.00 6.00 -32.99
N THR A 229 -2.69 5.93 -31.86
CA THR A 229 -2.19 6.39 -30.57
C THR A 229 -2.19 5.28 -29.51
N LEU A 230 -1.02 5.03 -28.91
CA LEU A 230 -0.90 4.27 -27.67
C LEU A 230 -0.76 5.20 -26.47
N ALA A 231 -1.33 4.80 -25.34
CA ALA A 231 -0.93 5.31 -24.03
C ALA A 231 -0.04 4.27 -23.35
N VAL A 232 1.12 4.69 -22.85
CA VAL A 232 2.09 3.82 -22.19
C VAL A 232 2.50 4.42 -20.84
N GLY A 233 2.36 3.68 -19.75
CA GLY A 233 2.82 4.11 -18.43
C GLY A 233 4.34 4.06 -18.30
N ILE A 234 4.96 5.13 -17.78
CA ILE A 234 6.29 5.09 -17.16
C ILE A 234 6.06 4.81 -15.68
N SER A 235 6.40 3.60 -15.25
CA SER A 235 6.00 3.04 -13.97
C SER A 235 7.18 2.37 -13.25
N GLN A 236 6.91 1.71 -12.11
CA GLN A 236 7.89 0.81 -11.51
C GLN A 236 8.25 -0.38 -12.43
N ARG A 237 7.37 -0.72 -13.37
CA ARG A 237 7.42 -1.93 -14.20
C ARG A 237 7.76 -1.65 -15.66
N THR A 238 7.68 -0.41 -16.11
CA THR A 238 8.01 0.00 -17.48
C THR A 238 8.98 1.18 -17.48
N GLU A 239 10.17 0.99 -18.06
CA GLU A 239 11.19 2.04 -18.19
C GLU A 239 10.89 2.95 -19.37
N ALA A 240 11.19 4.24 -19.25
CA ALA A 240 11.11 5.18 -20.36
C ALA A 240 11.92 4.72 -21.60
N ALA A 241 13.10 4.13 -21.38
CA ALA A 241 13.93 3.59 -22.47
C ALA A 241 13.28 2.43 -23.23
N ALA A 242 12.39 1.66 -22.59
CA ALA A 242 11.59 0.65 -23.27
C ALA A 242 10.53 1.28 -24.19
N ILE A 243 9.97 2.43 -23.78
CA ILE A 243 8.99 3.18 -24.57
C ILE A 243 9.64 3.79 -25.81
N ASP A 244 10.86 4.34 -25.68
CA ASP A 244 11.63 4.83 -26.83
C ASP A 244 11.87 3.72 -27.87
N GLU A 245 12.31 2.55 -27.41
CA GLU A 245 12.56 1.39 -28.27
C GLU A 245 11.26 0.87 -28.91
N LEU A 246 10.15 0.86 -28.16
CA LEU A 246 8.83 0.55 -28.70
C LEU A 246 8.40 1.56 -29.78
N ALA A 247 8.58 2.85 -29.53
CA ALA A 247 8.24 3.93 -30.47
C ALA A 247 8.99 3.75 -31.80
N LYS A 248 10.31 3.58 -31.74
CA LYS A 248 11.16 3.31 -32.93
C LYS A 248 10.68 2.08 -33.68
N ASN A 249 10.38 1.00 -32.97
CA ASN A 249 9.94 -0.25 -33.59
C ASN A 249 8.55 -0.14 -34.24
N CYS A 250 7.64 0.65 -33.67
CA CYS A 250 6.35 0.95 -34.27
C CYS A 250 6.51 1.83 -35.52
N PHE A 251 7.21 2.97 -35.40
CA PHE A 251 7.27 3.98 -36.47
C PHE A 251 8.02 3.50 -37.71
N LYS A 252 9.03 2.64 -37.54
CA LYS A 252 9.78 2.06 -38.66
C LYS A 252 9.00 0.99 -39.44
N ASP A 253 7.95 0.41 -38.83
CA ASP A 253 7.20 -0.66 -39.47
C ASP A 253 6.12 -0.06 -40.39
N PRO A 254 6.23 -0.23 -41.73
CA PRO A 254 5.27 0.35 -42.66
C PRO A 254 3.85 -0.24 -42.55
N ASN A 255 3.68 -1.35 -41.84
CA ASN A 255 2.37 -1.95 -41.57
C ASN A 255 1.77 -1.51 -40.22
N CYS A 256 2.58 -0.86 -39.37
CA CYS A 256 2.11 -0.29 -38.12
C CYS A 256 1.47 1.07 -38.38
N LYS A 257 0.25 1.25 -37.90
CA LYS A 257 -0.46 2.54 -37.98
C LYS A 257 -0.18 3.46 -36.80
N ILE A 258 0.46 2.95 -35.76
CA ILE A 258 0.74 3.69 -34.54
C ILE A 258 1.87 4.67 -34.87
N ASP A 259 1.56 5.96 -34.83
CA ASP A 259 2.48 7.06 -35.12
C ASP A 259 2.69 7.99 -33.92
N THR A 260 1.94 7.76 -32.84
CA THR A 260 1.97 8.56 -31.62
C THR A 260 1.96 7.66 -30.39
N ILE A 261 2.87 7.91 -29.44
CA ILE A 261 2.82 7.31 -28.10
C ILE A 261 2.72 8.42 -27.05
N LEU A 262 1.71 8.34 -26.20
CA LEU A 262 1.55 9.16 -25.01
C LEU A 262 2.14 8.42 -23.81
N ALA A 263 3.30 8.86 -23.33
CA ALA A 263 3.96 8.29 -22.17
C ALA A 263 3.48 8.99 -20.88
N PHE A 264 2.81 8.24 -20.00
CA PHE A 264 2.25 8.73 -18.74
C PHE A 264 3.20 8.44 -17.59
N ASN A 265 3.85 9.45 -17.03
CA ASN A 265 4.68 9.32 -15.83
C ASN A 265 3.77 9.18 -14.61
N ILE A 266 3.69 7.97 -14.05
CA ILE A 266 2.84 7.66 -12.89
C ILE A 266 3.69 7.50 -11.62
N PRO A 267 3.15 7.84 -10.43
CA PRO A 267 3.89 7.70 -9.18
C PRO A 267 4.34 6.27 -8.91
N VAL A 268 5.58 6.11 -8.48
CA VAL A 268 6.12 4.82 -8.04
C VAL A 268 5.55 4.47 -6.66
N SER A 269 4.49 3.66 -6.63
CA SER A 269 3.92 3.12 -5.39
C SER A 269 3.39 1.70 -5.61
N ARG A 270 3.26 0.92 -4.52
CA ARG A 270 2.69 -0.43 -4.60
C ARG A 270 1.19 -0.43 -4.98
N ALA A 271 0.50 0.70 -4.82
CA ALA A 271 -0.89 0.86 -5.28
C ALA A 271 -1.01 1.23 -6.76
N PHE A 272 0.12 1.58 -7.40
CA PHE A 272 0.20 2.09 -8.78
C PHE A 272 1.26 1.30 -9.57
N MET A 273 1.03 -0.02 -9.71
CA MET A 273 2.01 -0.89 -10.38
C MET A 273 2.07 -0.64 -11.89
N HIS A 274 0.93 -0.32 -12.50
CA HIS A 274 0.77 -0.08 -13.93
C HIS A 274 -0.27 1.02 -14.19
N LEU A 275 -0.25 1.61 -15.38
CA LEU A 275 -1.21 2.64 -15.80
C LEU A 275 -2.67 2.16 -15.75
N ASP A 276 -2.94 0.92 -16.16
CA ASP A 276 -4.30 0.37 -16.18
C ASP A 276 -4.90 0.11 -14.79
N THR A 277 -4.08 0.10 -13.76
CA THR A 277 -4.57 0.03 -12.38
C THR A 277 -5.16 1.36 -11.95
N VAL A 278 -4.94 2.47 -12.66
CA VAL A 278 -5.39 3.80 -12.25
C VAL A 278 -6.08 4.58 -13.34
N PHE A 279 -6.12 4.05 -14.56
CA PHE A 279 -6.66 4.74 -15.73
C PHE A 279 -7.05 3.70 -16.80
N THR A 280 -8.34 3.61 -17.15
CA THR A 280 -8.79 2.77 -18.28
C THR A 280 -9.89 3.42 -19.11
N GLN A 281 -9.87 3.19 -20.42
CA GLN A 281 -10.92 3.63 -21.33
C GLN A 281 -12.09 2.63 -21.31
N ILE A 282 -13.30 3.14 -21.13
CA ILE A 282 -14.50 2.31 -20.91
C ILE A 282 -15.64 2.59 -21.90
N ASP A 283 -15.54 3.70 -22.63
CA ASP A 283 -16.45 4.10 -23.70
C ASP A 283 -15.71 5.02 -24.69
N TYR A 284 -16.40 5.48 -25.73
CA TYR A 284 -15.85 6.43 -26.70
C TYR A 284 -15.23 7.67 -26.05
N ASP A 285 -15.92 8.23 -25.06
CA ASP A 285 -15.61 9.48 -24.39
C ASP A 285 -15.39 9.33 -22.88
N LYS A 286 -15.45 8.10 -22.32
CA LYS A 286 -15.41 7.86 -20.87
C LYS A 286 -14.20 7.05 -20.46
N PHE A 287 -13.59 7.48 -19.35
CA PHE A 287 -12.49 6.79 -18.70
C PHE A 287 -12.79 6.62 -17.21
N THR A 288 -12.41 5.48 -16.63
CA THR A 288 -12.26 5.36 -15.18
C THR A 288 -10.88 5.81 -14.78
N TYR A 289 -10.77 6.50 -13.65
CA TYR A 289 -9.47 6.84 -13.09
C TYR A 289 -9.45 6.84 -11.57
N HIS A 290 -8.26 6.69 -10.99
CA HIS A 290 -8.03 6.86 -9.56
C HIS A 290 -7.59 8.30 -9.26
N PRO A 291 -8.24 9.05 -8.33
CA PRO A 291 -7.90 10.44 -8.05
C PRO A 291 -6.42 10.70 -7.74
N GLY A 292 -5.74 9.72 -7.12
CA GLY A 292 -4.32 9.82 -6.76
C GLY A 292 -3.35 9.95 -7.93
N ILE A 293 -3.75 9.73 -9.19
CA ILE A 293 -2.88 9.97 -10.36
C ILE A 293 -2.81 11.46 -10.73
N MET A 294 -3.84 12.26 -10.43
CA MET A 294 -4.00 13.60 -11.02
C MET A 294 -2.95 14.61 -10.56
N ASP A 295 -2.48 14.52 -9.32
CA ASP A 295 -1.58 15.53 -8.72
C ASP A 295 -0.13 15.43 -9.20
N THR A 296 0.22 14.34 -9.89
CA THR A 296 1.62 13.98 -10.20
C THR A 296 1.81 13.54 -11.64
N LEU A 297 0.73 13.46 -12.42
CA LEU A 297 0.77 12.97 -13.78
C LEU A 297 1.50 13.95 -14.69
N GLN A 298 2.56 13.46 -15.35
CA GLN A 298 3.17 14.13 -16.49
C GLN A 298 2.94 13.28 -17.73
N VAL A 299 2.62 13.91 -18.85
CA VAL A 299 2.39 13.21 -20.12
C VAL A 299 3.37 13.72 -21.16
N PHE A 300 4.04 12.81 -21.84
CA PHE A 300 4.96 13.10 -22.94
C PHE A 300 4.40 12.54 -24.24
N GLU A 301 4.35 13.34 -25.29
CA GLU A 301 4.07 12.90 -26.65
C GLU A 301 5.39 12.48 -27.31
N ILE A 302 5.38 11.28 -27.90
CA ILE A 302 6.48 10.72 -28.67
C ILE A 302 5.97 10.47 -30.10
N THR A 303 6.64 11.07 -31.08
CA THR A 303 6.36 10.92 -32.52
C THR A 303 7.66 10.64 -33.29
N GLU A 304 7.53 10.28 -34.57
CA GLU A 304 8.69 10.07 -35.47
C GLU A 304 9.55 11.35 -35.54
N GLY A 305 10.88 11.17 -35.54
CA GLY A 305 11.85 12.25 -35.59
C GLY A 305 11.87 13.01 -36.92
N ASP A 306 12.53 14.17 -36.92
CA ASP A 306 12.61 15.07 -38.09
C ASP A 306 13.79 14.74 -39.02
N ILE A 307 14.74 13.90 -38.60
CA ILE A 307 15.94 13.55 -39.38
C ILE A 307 15.59 12.46 -40.41
N PRO A 308 15.64 12.76 -41.72
CA PRO A 308 15.36 11.76 -42.76
C PRO A 308 16.37 10.60 -42.69
N ASP A 309 15.89 9.37 -42.89
CA ASP A 309 16.66 8.13 -42.90
C ASP A 309 17.37 7.78 -41.56
N SER A 310 16.93 8.35 -40.43
CA SER A 310 17.43 8.01 -39.10
C SER A 310 16.48 7.04 -38.38
N ASP A 311 16.93 5.80 -38.15
CA ASP A 311 16.18 4.79 -37.39
C ASP A 311 16.17 5.03 -35.87
N GLU A 312 16.86 6.07 -35.41
CA GLU A 312 17.08 6.37 -33.98
C GLU A 312 16.43 7.67 -33.53
N ASP A 313 15.91 8.48 -34.45
CA ASP A 313 15.42 9.83 -34.15
C ASP A 313 13.95 9.79 -33.69
N LEU A 314 13.67 10.46 -32.58
CA LEU A 314 12.33 10.57 -32.00
C LEU A 314 12.11 12.02 -31.56
N ASN A 315 10.90 12.52 -31.81
CA ASN A 315 10.44 13.79 -31.28
C ASN A 315 9.71 13.53 -29.95
N VAL A 316 10.23 14.08 -28.84
CA VAL A 316 9.65 13.92 -27.50
C VAL A 316 9.31 15.29 -26.92
N VAL A 317 8.04 15.53 -26.60
CA VAL A 317 7.55 16.80 -26.05
C VAL A 317 6.64 16.58 -24.84
N GLU A 318 6.85 17.35 -23.77
CA GLU A 318 5.93 17.34 -22.63
C GLU A 318 4.62 18.06 -23.01
N VAL A 319 3.49 17.36 -22.82
CA VAL A 319 2.16 17.88 -23.11
C VAL A 319 1.59 18.49 -21.84
N ASN A 320 1.33 19.80 -21.89
CA ASN A 320 0.79 20.55 -20.76
C ASN A 320 -0.73 20.67 -20.90
N GLY A 321 -1.46 20.41 -19.81
CA GLY A 321 -2.92 20.48 -19.74
C GLY A 321 -3.45 19.55 -18.65
N SER A 322 -4.74 19.63 -18.36
CA SER A 322 -5.42 18.59 -17.58
C SER A 322 -5.48 17.28 -18.36
N LEU A 323 -5.63 16.15 -17.66
CA LEU A 323 -5.78 14.83 -18.30
C LEU A 323 -6.96 14.82 -19.30
N GLU A 324 -8.06 15.50 -18.98
CA GLU A 324 -9.20 15.68 -19.88
C GLU A 324 -8.77 16.37 -21.18
N GLU A 325 -8.18 17.56 -21.10
CA GLU A 325 -7.76 18.34 -22.27
C GLU A 325 -6.76 17.59 -23.16
N ILE A 326 -5.84 16.83 -22.55
CA ILE A 326 -4.88 15.99 -23.27
C ILE A 326 -5.64 14.92 -24.06
N LEU A 327 -6.50 14.13 -23.40
CA LEU A 327 -7.25 13.07 -24.06
C LEU A 327 -8.21 13.63 -25.13
N GLU A 328 -8.82 14.78 -24.88
CA GLU A 328 -9.68 15.47 -25.86
C GLU A 328 -8.93 15.84 -27.13
N LYS A 329 -7.68 16.30 -27.00
CA LYS A 329 -6.80 16.61 -28.13
C LYS A 329 -6.55 15.37 -29.01
N TYR A 330 -6.17 14.24 -28.41
CA TYR A 330 -5.77 13.04 -29.18
C TYR A 330 -6.95 12.17 -29.63
N LEU A 331 -8.08 12.23 -28.93
CA LEU A 331 -9.30 11.48 -29.29
C LEU A 331 -10.28 12.28 -30.13
N GLY A 332 -10.05 13.59 -30.26
CA GLY A 332 -10.84 14.50 -31.11
C GLY A 332 -12.28 14.72 -30.63
N ARG A 333 -12.55 14.52 -29.33
CA ARG A 333 -13.89 14.59 -28.75
C ARG A 333 -13.81 14.97 -27.28
N LYS A 334 -14.90 15.50 -26.73
CA LYS A 334 -15.00 15.81 -25.30
C LYS A 334 -14.84 14.54 -24.45
N ILE A 335 -14.13 14.63 -23.32
CA ILE A 335 -13.88 13.48 -22.43
C ILE A 335 -14.58 13.67 -21.08
N THR A 336 -15.04 12.54 -20.52
CA THR A 336 -15.59 12.43 -19.18
C THR A 336 -14.73 11.48 -18.36
N LEU A 337 -14.10 11.99 -17.30
CA LEU A 337 -13.37 11.17 -16.33
C LEU A 337 -14.28 10.77 -15.17
N ILE A 338 -14.40 9.47 -14.93
CA ILE A 338 -15.21 8.88 -13.86
C ILE A 338 -14.27 8.42 -12.74
N PRO A 339 -14.27 9.07 -11.56
CA PRO A 339 -13.38 8.70 -10.48
C PRO A 339 -13.82 7.39 -9.80
N CYS A 340 -12.86 6.56 -9.44
CA CYS A 340 -13.07 5.37 -8.60
C CYS A 340 -13.84 5.75 -7.34
N ALA A 341 -14.92 5.01 -7.06
CA ALA A 341 -15.83 5.22 -5.93
C ALA A 341 -16.30 6.69 -5.75
N GLY A 342 -16.39 7.47 -6.83
CA GLY A 342 -16.87 8.85 -6.79
C GLY A 342 -15.84 9.88 -6.32
N GLY A 343 -14.59 9.47 -6.15
CA GLY A 343 -13.50 10.34 -5.74
C GLY A 343 -13.41 10.61 -4.24
N GLU A 344 -14.30 10.03 -3.43
CA GLU A 344 -14.19 10.06 -1.97
C GLU A 344 -12.98 9.22 -1.55
N LYS A 345 -12.03 9.83 -0.83
CA LYS A 345 -10.69 9.27 -0.60
C LYS A 345 -10.71 7.84 -0.05
N ILE A 346 -11.50 7.56 0.99
CA ILE A 346 -11.49 6.24 1.65
C ILE A 346 -12.09 5.18 0.73
N SER A 347 -13.23 5.49 0.12
CA SER A 347 -13.92 4.57 -0.77
C SER A 347 -13.10 4.32 -2.04
N ALA A 348 -12.47 5.37 -2.58
CA ALA A 348 -11.58 5.29 -3.73
C ALA A 348 -10.39 4.40 -3.42
N GLU A 349 -9.68 4.60 -2.30
CA GLU A 349 -8.54 3.76 -1.90
C GLU A 349 -8.96 2.29 -1.69
N ARG A 350 -10.12 2.03 -1.09
CA ARG A 350 -10.62 0.66 -0.86
C ARG A 350 -10.99 -0.07 -2.14
N GLU A 351 -11.74 0.57 -3.03
CA GLU A 351 -12.14 -0.05 -4.30
C GLU A 351 -10.97 -0.11 -5.28
N GLN A 352 -10.06 0.87 -5.24
CA GLN A 352 -8.79 0.85 -5.96
C GLN A 352 -7.91 -0.32 -5.56
N TRP A 353 -7.82 -0.63 -4.25
CA TRP A 353 -7.10 -1.82 -3.77
C TRP A 353 -7.65 -3.13 -4.35
N ASN A 354 -8.95 -3.15 -4.68
CA ASN A 354 -9.64 -4.26 -5.33
C ASN A 354 -9.79 -4.03 -6.85
N ASP A 355 -8.90 -3.24 -7.44
CA ASP A 355 -8.82 -3.01 -8.88
C ASP A 355 -10.09 -2.37 -9.50
N GLY A 356 -10.74 -1.46 -8.76
CA GLY A 356 -11.98 -0.79 -9.13
C GLY A 356 -11.92 0.01 -10.44
N THR A 357 -10.74 0.47 -10.83
CA THR A 357 -10.52 1.17 -12.11
C THR A 357 -10.00 0.25 -13.21
N ASN A 358 -9.51 -0.96 -12.89
CA ASN A 358 -9.00 -1.95 -13.84
C ASN A 358 -10.16 -2.73 -14.51
N THR A 359 -11.03 -1.99 -15.19
CA THR A 359 -12.24 -2.53 -15.80
C THR A 359 -11.96 -3.05 -17.20
N LEU A 360 -12.55 -4.20 -17.57
CA LEU A 360 -12.43 -4.73 -18.94
C LEU A 360 -13.60 -4.22 -19.80
N CYS A 361 -13.32 -3.34 -20.75
CA CYS A 361 -14.30 -2.95 -21.75
C CYS A 361 -14.41 -4.02 -22.84
N ILE A 362 -15.60 -4.61 -23.02
CA ILE A 362 -15.86 -5.65 -24.03
C ILE A 362 -16.60 -5.13 -25.27
N ALA A 363 -17.21 -3.96 -25.16
CA ALA A 363 -17.77 -3.16 -26.24
C ALA A 363 -17.96 -1.73 -25.70
N PRO A 364 -18.08 -0.69 -26.53
CA PRO A 364 -18.23 0.69 -26.04
C PRO A 364 -19.39 0.81 -25.03
N GLY A 365 -19.09 1.28 -23.82
CA GLY A 365 -20.07 1.39 -22.72
C GLY A 365 -20.47 0.07 -22.06
N VAL A 366 -19.83 -1.07 -22.38
CA VAL A 366 -20.09 -2.38 -21.77
C VAL A 366 -18.81 -2.89 -21.08
N VAL A 367 -18.83 -2.91 -19.75
CA VAL A 367 -17.67 -3.22 -18.93
C VAL A 367 -17.90 -4.45 -18.05
N VAL A 368 -16.84 -5.24 -17.88
CA VAL A 368 -16.77 -6.33 -16.90
C VAL A 368 -15.97 -5.86 -15.70
N VAL A 369 -16.54 -6.03 -14.51
CA VAL A 369 -16.01 -5.50 -13.24
C VAL A 369 -16.21 -6.51 -12.11
N TYR A 370 -15.52 -6.32 -11.00
CA TYR A 370 -15.77 -7.10 -9.79
C TYR A 370 -17.01 -6.62 -9.04
N ASP A 371 -17.78 -7.56 -8.49
CA ASP A 371 -18.98 -7.31 -7.68
C ASP A 371 -18.70 -6.52 -6.39
N ARG A 372 -17.50 -6.68 -5.82
CA ARG A 372 -17.09 -6.02 -4.57
C ARG A 372 -16.87 -4.51 -4.67
N ASN A 373 -16.75 -3.95 -5.87
CA ASN A 373 -16.54 -2.52 -6.11
C ASN A 373 -17.88 -1.80 -6.32
N ASN A 374 -18.78 -1.97 -5.35
CA ASN A 374 -20.18 -1.63 -5.50
C ASN A 374 -20.45 -0.13 -5.71
N ILE A 375 -19.60 0.76 -5.16
CA ILE A 375 -19.72 2.21 -5.34
C ILE A 375 -19.33 2.58 -6.76
N THR A 376 -18.16 2.15 -7.23
CA THR A 376 -17.71 2.37 -8.62
C THR A 376 -18.72 1.78 -9.61
N ASN A 377 -19.21 0.56 -9.38
CA ASN A 377 -20.18 -0.10 -10.26
C ASN A 377 -21.49 0.71 -10.38
N ASN A 378 -21.97 1.30 -9.28
CA ASN A 378 -23.17 2.13 -9.31
C ASN A 378 -22.93 3.44 -10.06
N ILE A 379 -21.79 4.08 -9.86
CA ILE A 379 -21.43 5.31 -10.57
C ILE A 379 -21.28 5.04 -12.08
N LEU A 380 -20.68 3.92 -12.47
CA LEU A 380 -20.61 3.51 -13.87
C LEU A 380 -22.01 3.37 -14.50
N ARG A 381 -22.97 2.77 -13.78
CA ARG A 381 -24.37 2.68 -14.23
C ARG A 381 -25.03 4.05 -14.33
N GLU A 382 -24.79 4.95 -13.39
CA GLU A 382 -25.30 6.33 -13.42
C GLU A 382 -24.76 7.11 -14.62
N HIS A 383 -23.56 6.78 -15.10
CA HIS A 383 -22.96 7.33 -16.33
C HIS A 383 -23.37 6.57 -17.61
N GLY A 384 -24.39 5.71 -17.52
CA GLY A 384 -24.99 5.03 -18.67
C GLY A 384 -24.27 3.77 -19.14
N LEU A 385 -23.27 3.27 -18.40
CA LEU A 385 -22.57 2.04 -18.76
C LEU A 385 -23.37 0.79 -18.38
N LYS A 386 -23.30 -0.23 -19.24
CA LYS A 386 -23.74 -1.59 -18.92
C LYS A 386 -22.62 -2.29 -18.14
N VAL A 387 -22.88 -2.54 -16.87
CA VAL A 387 -21.94 -3.18 -15.95
C VAL A 387 -22.26 -4.67 -15.81
N ILE A 388 -21.30 -5.53 -16.15
CA ILE A 388 -21.34 -6.98 -15.96
C ILE A 388 -20.44 -7.32 -14.78
N GLU A 389 -21.04 -7.75 -13.67
CA GLU A 389 -20.32 -8.10 -12.45
C GLU A 389 -19.91 -9.57 -12.47
N VAL A 390 -18.72 -9.85 -11.93
CA VAL A 390 -18.22 -11.20 -11.64
C VAL A 390 -17.73 -11.28 -10.20
N SER A 391 -17.91 -12.44 -9.58
CA SER A 391 -17.40 -12.69 -8.22
C SER A 391 -15.88 -12.69 -8.17
N SER A 392 -15.36 -12.24 -7.03
CA SER A 392 -13.97 -11.82 -6.90
C SER A 392 -13.35 -12.10 -5.54
N ALA A 393 -13.96 -12.93 -4.71
CA ALA A 393 -13.50 -13.20 -3.35
C ALA A 393 -12.10 -13.83 -3.31
N GLU A 394 -11.76 -14.64 -4.32
CA GLU A 394 -10.46 -15.30 -4.41
C GLU A 394 -9.58 -14.68 -5.50
N LEU A 395 -10.12 -14.34 -6.68
CA LEU A 395 -9.33 -13.79 -7.79
C LEU A 395 -8.70 -12.43 -7.48
N SER A 396 -9.39 -11.58 -6.71
CA SER A 396 -8.86 -10.26 -6.33
C SER A 396 -7.70 -10.34 -5.34
N ARG A 397 -7.43 -11.49 -4.72
CA ARG A 397 -6.29 -11.67 -3.80
C ARG A 397 -4.93 -11.58 -4.49
N GLY A 398 -4.89 -11.78 -5.81
CA GLY A 398 -3.68 -11.54 -6.61
C GLY A 398 -3.48 -10.08 -7.05
N ARG A 399 -4.37 -9.16 -6.68
CA ARG A 399 -4.37 -7.74 -7.09
C ARG A 399 -4.33 -7.52 -8.60
N GLY A 400 -5.39 -7.99 -9.26
CA GLY A 400 -5.67 -7.60 -10.62
C GLY A 400 -7.16 -7.72 -10.93
N GLY A 401 -7.67 -6.77 -11.70
CA GLY A 401 -9.06 -6.75 -12.17
C GLY A 401 -9.31 -7.64 -13.39
N PRO A 402 -10.54 -7.62 -13.94
CA PRO A 402 -10.88 -8.28 -15.19
C PRO A 402 -9.98 -7.90 -16.38
N ARG A 403 -9.43 -6.67 -16.42
CA ARG A 403 -8.48 -6.26 -17.48
C ARG A 403 -7.12 -6.93 -17.31
N CYS A 404 -6.59 -7.04 -16.09
CA CYS A 404 -5.36 -7.78 -15.80
C CYS A 404 -5.47 -9.26 -16.17
N MET A 405 -6.63 -9.89 -15.95
CA MET A 405 -6.84 -11.31 -16.24
C MET A 405 -7.00 -11.64 -17.73
N SER A 406 -7.07 -10.64 -18.60
CA SER A 406 -7.41 -10.82 -20.00
C SER A 406 -6.43 -10.16 -20.95
N MET A 407 -6.20 -10.80 -22.09
CA MET A 407 -5.44 -10.24 -23.20
C MET A 407 -6.23 -10.30 -24.51
N PRO A 408 -6.83 -9.19 -24.95
CA PRO A 408 -7.48 -9.09 -26.24
C PRO A 408 -6.54 -9.54 -27.36
N LEU A 409 -7.03 -10.42 -28.23
CA LEU A 409 -6.34 -10.80 -29.47
C LEU A 409 -7.01 -10.16 -30.68
N VAL A 410 -8.34 -10.05 -30.67
CA VAL A 410 -9.12 -9.45 -31.76
C VAL A 410 -10.25 -8.60 -31.19
N ARG A 411 -10.29 -7.33 -31.58
CA ARG A 411 -11.41 -6.39 -31.44
C ARG A 411 -11.86 -5.95 -32.82
N GLU A 412 -13.14 -5.59 -32.95
CA GLU A 412 -13.64 -4.85 -34.11
C GLU A 412 -13.01 -3.45 -34.14
N ASP A 413 -12.72 -2.97 -35.35
CA ASP A 413 -12.29 -1.60 -35.57
C ASP A 413 -13.45 -0.64 -35.25
N ILE A 414 -13.11 0.52 -34.70
CA ILE A 414 -14.08 1.60 -34.48
C ILE A 414 -14.01 2.52 -35.70
N ASP A 415 -15.15 2.76 -36.35
CA ASP A 415 -15.23 3.73 -37.44
C ASP A 415 -15.00 5.14 -36.90
N GLU A 416 -13.93 5.79 -37.33
CA GLU A 416 -13.61 7.17 -36.93
C GLU A 416 -14.64 8.17 -37.47
N ASP A 417 -15.37 7.82 -38.53
CA ASP A 417 -16.41 8.65 -39.15
C ASP A 417 -17.76 8.63 -38.40
N THR A 418 -18.15 7.53 -37.76
CA THR A 418 -19.44 7.43 -37.03
C THR A 418 -19.42 8.15 -35.69
N ILE A 419 -18.23 8.40 -35.13
CA ILE A 419 -18.02 9.13 -33.88
C ILE A 419 -18.51 10.59 -33.97
N ASN A 420 -18.49 11.19 -35.17
CA ASN A 420 -18.92 12.58 -35.38
C ASN A 420 -20.46 12.74 -35.50
N GLU A 421 -21.20 11.68 -35.82
CA GLU A 421 -22.64 11.76 -36.09
C GLU A 421 -23.54 11.52 -34.85
N GLU A 422 -23.08 10.80 -33.83
CA GLU A 422 -23.92 10.47 -32.66
C GLU A 422 -24.04 11.60 -31.61
N ASN A 423 -23.29 12.70 -31.74
CA ASN A 423 -23.36 13.87 -30.85
C ASN A 423 -24.60 14.78 -31.03
N VAL A 424 -25.65 14.30 -31.73
CA VAL A 424 -26.94 15.01 -31.87
C VAL A 424 -28.08 14.14 -31.33
N ARG A 425 -28.01 13.71 -30.08
CA ARG A 425 -29.21 13.38 -29.30
C ARG A 425 -29.30 14.29 -28.09
N LYS A 426 -30.39 15.08 -28.10
CA LYS A 426 -30.75 16.06 -27.09
C LYS A 426 -31.01 15.36 -25.76
N ASP A 427 -30.16 15.57 -24.77
CA ASP A 427 -30.50 15.28 -23.39
C ASP A 427 -31.28 16.46 -22.80
N GLU A 428 -32.49 16.13 -22.36
CA GLU A 428 -33.37 17.01 -21.61
C GLU A 428 -32.72 17.35 -20.26
N ALA A 429 -32.79 18.62 -19.89
CA ALA A 429 -32.15 19.19 -18.72
C ALA A 429 -32.57 18.49 -17.41
N ILE A 430 -31.64 17.79 -16.79
CA ILE A 430 -31.64 17.49 -15.36
C ILE A 430 -31.21 18.78 -14.62
N PRO A 431 -31.86 19.19 -13.51
CA PRO A 431 -31.62 20.50 -12.91
C PRO A 431 -30.16 20.60 -12.43
N SER A 432 -29.48 21.65 -12.88
CA SER A 432 -28.14 22.00 -12.43
C SER A 432 -28.14 22.28 -10.93
N ILE A 433 -27.48 21.40 -10.18
CA ILE A 433 -26.98 21.72 -8.84
C ILE A 433 -25.92 22.81 -9.05
N LYS A 434 -26.11 23.95 -8.39
CA LYS A 434 -25.19 25.08 -8.54
C LYS A 434 -23.84 24.69 -7.93
N LEU A 435 -22.79 24.78 -8.75
CA LEU A 435 -21.39 24.53 -8.42
C LEU A 435 -20.88 25.41 -7.25
N GLU A 436 -21.61 26.46 -6.89
CA GLU A 436 -21.30 27.37 -5.79
C GLU A 436 -21.49 26.74 -4.41
N ASP A 437 -22.22 25.62 -4.30
CA ASP A 437 -22.45 24.91 -3.03
C ASP A 437 -21.40 23.83 -2.71
N PHE A 438 -20.44 23.57 -3.60
CA PHE A 438 -19.40 22.53 -3.45
C PHE A 438 -17.96 23.02 -3.42
N ILE A 439 -17.72 24.34 -3.53
CA ILE A 439 -16.35 24.89 -3.50
C ILE A 439 -16.03 25.38 -2.08
N LYS A 440 -15.54 24.44 -1.27
CA LYS A 440 -14.47 24.65 -0.28
C LYS A 440 -13.73 23.32 -0.06
N VAL A 441 -13.00 22.86 -1.07
CA VAL A 441 -11.86 21.97 -0.83
C VAL A 441 -10.63 22.83 -1.00
N GLU A 442 -10.10 23.31 0.11
CA GLU A 442 -8.79 23.97 0.12
C GLU A 442 -7.75 22.95 -0.36
N ASN A 443 -6.91 23.35 -1.30
CA ASN A 443 -5.64 22.67 -1.58
C ASN A 443 -4.86 22.56 -0.26
N VAL A 444 -4.92 21.42 0.43
CA VAL A 444 -4.06 21.21 1.60
C VAL A 444 -2.69 20.82 1.06
N SER A 445 -1.88 21.83 0.75
CA SER A 445 -0.44 21.67 0.60
C SER A 445 0.10 20.82 1.74
N LYS A 446 0.98 19.84 1.47
CA LYS A 446 1.70 19.10 2.53
C LYS A 446 2.20 20.11 3.57
N PRO A 447 1.79 20.01 4.84
CA PRO A 447 2.14 21.02 5.82
C PRO A 447 3.67 21.11 5.96
N ASP A 448 4.20 22.32 5.86
CA ASP A 448 5.62 22.57 6.04
C ASP A 448 5.97 22.60 7.54
N LEU A 449 6.42 21.45 8.04
CA LEU A 449 6.85 21.28 9.43
C LEU A 449 8.35 21.51 9.63
N ARG A 450 9.09 21.91 8.59
CA ARG A 450 10.55 22.01 8.67
C ARG A 450 10.98 23.08 9.67
N GLY A 451 11.97 22.73 10.50
CA GLY A 451 12.45 23.59 11.57
C GLY A 451 11.48 23.76 12.74
N ARG A 452 10.26 23.19 12.70
CA ARG A 452 9.29 23.33 13.79
C ARG A 452 9.67 22.45 14.98
N ASN A 453 9.42 22.97 16.17
CA ASN A 453 9.52 22.22 17.42
C ASN A 453 8.26 21.39 17.64
N PHE A 454 8.38 20.26 18.34
CA PHE A 454 7.26 19.39 18.70
C PHE A 454 7.11 19.34 20.23
N LEU A 455 6.52 20.39 20.81
CA LEU A 455 6.47 20.59 22.27
C LEU A 455 5.16 20.11 22.87
N THR A 456 4.04 20.42 22.21
CA THR A 456 2.70 19.96 22.55
C THR A 456 1.89 19.74 21.27
N LEU A 457 0.82 18.94 21.34
CA LEU A 457 -0.12 18.79 20.21
C LEU A 457 -1.05 20.00 20.03
N LEU A 458 -1.04 20.95 20.98
CA LEU A 458 -1.78 22.20 20.84
C LEU A 458 -1.14 23.12 19.80
N ASP A 459 0.17 22.99 19.59
CA ASP A 459 0.95 23.77 18.63
C ASP A 459 0.73 23.31 17.19
N TYR A 460 0.02 22.19 16.99
CA TYR A 460 -0.21 21.56 15.69
C TYR A 460 -1.70 21.61 15.33
N THR A 461 -1.97 21.84 14.05
CA THR A 461 -3.32 21.77 13.48
C THR A 461 -3.77 20.30 13.33
N PRO A 462 -5.08 20.02 13.28
CA PRO A 462 -5.59 18.67 12.95
C PRO A 462 -4.95 18.09 11.69
N GLU A 463 -4.75 18.90 10.66
CA GLU A 463 -4.17 18.53 9.37
C GLU A 463 -2.68 18.15 9.52
N GLU A 464 -1.93 18.88 10.34
CA GLU A 464 -0.53 18.56 10.64
C GLU A 464 -0.38 17.28 11.47
N ILE A 465 -1.27 17.05 12.44
CA ILE A 465 -1.30 15.81 13.21
C ILE A 465 -1.65 14.64 12.28
N ARG A 466 -2.64 14.80 11.40
CA ARG A 466 -3.00 13.81 10.38
C ARG A 466 -1.81 13.47 9.49
N TYR A 467 -1.10 14.48 8.97
CA TYR A 467 0.12 14.26 8.18
C TYR A 467 1.18 13.44 8.94
N LEU A 468 1.40 13.73 10.22
CA LEU A 468 2.36 12.96 11.04
C LEU A 468 1.91 11.51 11.23
N LEU A 469 0.62 11.24 11.42
CA LEU A 469 0.09 9.87 11.54
C LEU A 469 0.25 9.07 10.25
N ASP A 470 -0.07 9.69 9.10
CA ASP A 470 0.04 9.05 7.79
C ASP A 470 1.51 8.72 7.47
N LEU A 471 2.42 9.68 7.74
CA LEU A 471 3.86 9.48 7.61
C LEU A 471 4.39 8.39 8.57
N SER A 472 3.80 8.27 9.76
CA SER A 472 4.17 7.22 10.73
C SER A 472 3.84 5.84 10.18
N LYS A 473 2.64 5.66 9.60
CA LYS A 473 2.22 4.42 8.94
C LYS A 473 3.15 4.06 7.78
N GLU A 474 3.47 5.03 6.94
CA GLU A 474 4.40 4.86 5.83
C GLU A 474 5.78 4.36 6.29
N LEU A 475 6.35 4.98 7.33
CA LEU A 475 7.66 4.61 7.88
C LEU A 475 7.62 3.30 8.69
N LYS A 476 6.44 2.89 9.17
CA LYS A 476 6.19 1.55 9.72
C LYS A 476 6.20 0.49 8.63
N ASP A 477 5.47 0.72 7.56
CA ASP A 477 5.39 -0.21 6.43
C ASP A 477 6.74 -0.36 5.75
N LYS A 478 7.49 0.73 5.54
CA LYS A 478 8.85 0.66 5.00
C LYS A 478 9.77 -0.20 5.87
N LYS A 479 9.73 -0.04 7.19
CA LYS A 479 10.54 -0.87 8.12
C LYS A 479 10.14 -2.35 8.05
N ARG A 480 8.83 -2.66 8.08
CA ARG A 480 8.31 -4.04 8.04
C ARG A 480 8.66 -4.75 6.74
N ASN A 481 8.64 -4.02 5.62
CA ASN A 481 8.96 -4.56 4.29
C ASN A 481 10.46 -4.57 3.96
N GLY A 482 11.34 -4.23 4.92
CA GLY A 482 12.79 -4.17 4.69
C GLY A 482 13.23 -3.09 3.69
N VAL A 483 12.37 -2.09 3.42
CA VAL A 483 12.67 -0.98 2.51
C VAL A 483 13.51 0.05 3.26
N GLU A 484 14.72 0.32 2.77
CA GLU A 484 15.60 1.33 3.34
C GLU A 484 15.00 2.74 3.19
N HIS A 485 15.05 3.55 4.26
CA HIS A 485 14.46 4.89 4.30
C HIS A 485 15.34 5.89 5.07
N ARG A 486 16.62 5.91 4.68
CA ARG A 486 17.68 6.70 5.34
C ARG A 486 17.73 8.16 4.88
N TYR A 487 16.61 8.87 5.00
CA TYR A 487 16.43 10.23 4.48
C TYR A 487 17.31 11.29 5.17
N LEU A 488 17.67 11.08 6.44
CA LEU A 488 18.45 12.04 7.22
C LEU A 488 19.93 11.64 7.31
N LYS A 489 20.49 11.07 6.24
CA LYS A 489 21.86 10.57 6.21
C LYS A 489 22.86 11.68 6.55
N GLY A 490 23.69 11.43 7.57
CA GLY A 490 24.73 12.36 8.00
C GLY A 490 24.28 13.44 8.99
N LYS A 491 22.99 13.48 9.35
CA LYS A 491 22.46 14.31 10.44
C LYS A 491 22.76 13.68 11.80
N ASN A 492 22.84 14.50 12.84
CA ASN A 492 23.09 14.04 14.22
C ASN A 492 22.07 14.62 15.19
N ILE A 493 21.54 13.80 16.10
CA ILE A 493 20.63 14.25 17.15
C ILE A 493 21.18 13.92 18.55
N VAL A 494 20.73 14.67 19.55
CA VAL A 494 21.03 14.42 20.97
C VAL A 494 19.74 14.19 21.75
N LEU A 495 19.75 13.20 22.64
CA LEU A 495 18.65 12.86 23.54
C LEU A 495 19.02 13.32 24.96
N LEU A 496 18.27 14.28 25.51
CA LEU A 496 18.49 14.87 26.82
C LEU A 496 17.50 14.33 27.84
N PHE A 497 17.94 13.41 28.69
CA PHE A 497 17.07 12.79 29.68
C PHE A 497 17.36 13.29 31.09
N GLU A 498 16.34 13.80 31.79
CA GLU A 498 16.32 13.93 33.25
C GLU A 498 15.52 12.79 33.91
N LYS A 499 14.60 12.18 33.16
CA LYS A 499 13.83 10.98 33.56
C LYS A 499 14.20 9.80 32.67
N THR A 500 14.72 8.73 33.27
CA THR A 500 15.10 7.51 32.53
C THR A 500 13.90 6.85 31.83
N SER A 501 14.10 6.36 30.60
CA SER A 501 13.10 5.56 29.88
C SER A 501 13.79 4.63 28.88
N THR A 502 13.55 3.32 29.00
CA THR A 502 14.06 2.32 28.04
C THR A 502 13.42 2.50 26.68
N ARG A 503 12.09 2.64 26.63
CA ARG A 503 11.34 2.61 25.36
C ARG A 503 11.50 3.90 24.55
N THR A 504 11.47 5.06 25.20
CA THR A 504 11.72 6.34 24.51
C THR A 504 13.13 6.37 23.94
N ARG A 505 14.14 6.00 24.76
CA ARG A 505 15.53 5.93 24.30
C ARG A 505 15.68 4.98 23.10
N CYS A 506 15.25 3.73 23.25
CA CYS A 506 15.39 2.72 22.18
C CYS A 506 14.65 3.15 20.90
N ALA A 507 13.47 3.76 21.02
CA ALA A 507 12.71 4.23 19.87
C ALA A 507 13.45 5.34 19.11
N PHE A 508 14.05 6.32 19.80
CA PHE A 508 14.87 7.35 19.15
C PHE A 508 16.18 6.80 18.57
N GLU A 509 16.87 5.89 19.25
CA GLU A 509 18.09 5.26 18.74
C GLU A 509 17.81 4.45 17.45
N VAL A 510 16.73 3.64 17.45
CA VAL A 510 16.33 2.87 16.26
C VAL A 510 15.78 3.78 15.16
N ALA A 511 15.02 4.82 15.49
CA ALA A 511 14.59 5.82 14.50
C ALA A 511 15.78 6.51 13.85
N GLY A 512 16.80 6.85 14.63
CA GLY A 512 18.07 7.39 14.14
C GLY A 512 18.74 6.47 13.13
N LEU A 513 18.89 5.20 13.46
CA LEU A 513 19.48 4.21 12.55
C LEU A 513 18.69 4.05 11.26
N ASP A 514 17.37 3.89 11.38
CA ASP A 514 16.47 3.68 10.24
C ASP A 514 16.45 4.89 9.29
N LEU A 515 16.50 6.12 9.83
CA LEU A 515 16.57 7.36 9.07
C LEU A 515 17.99 7.77 8.66
N GLY A 516 19.03 7.05 9.10
CA GLY A 516 20.42 7.28 8.71
C GLY A 516 21.19 8.33 9.52
N MET A 517 20.71 8.69 10.71
CA MET A 517 21.31 9.68 11.62
C MET A 517 22.26 9.06 12.65
N GLY A 518 23.17 9.88 13.18
CA GLY A 518 23.85 9.61 14.45
C GLY A 518 23.00 10.03 15.65
N VAL A 519 23.01 9.24 16.73
CA VAL A 519 22.25 9.54 17.97
C VAL A 519 23.20 9.53 19.17
N THR A 520 23.19 10.61 19.94
CA THR A 520 23.92 10.70 21.22
C THR A 520 22.95 10.75 22.39
N TYR A 521 23.06 9.79 23.31
CA TYR A 521 22.26 9.76 24.53
C TYR A 521 23.02 10.39 25.70
N LEU A 522 22.43 11.42 26.33
CA LEU A 522 22.91 12.01 27.58
C LEU A 522 21.99 11.60 28.73
N ASP A 523 22.52 10.76 29.63
CA ASP A 523 21.80 10.33 30.81
C ASP A 523 21.65 11.47 31.86
N PRO A 524 20.74 11.34 32.85
CA PRO A 524 20.50 12.38 33.85
C PRO A 524 21.73 12.83 34.66
N GLY A 525 22.76 12.00 34.73
CA GLY A 525 24.03 12.29 35.39
C GLY A 525 25.09 12.89 34.47
N ALA A 526 25.00 12.70 33.16
CA ALA A 526 25.99 13.16 32.18
C ALA A 526 25.83 14.63 31.77
N SER A 527 24.67 15.24 32.00
CA SER A 527 24.43 16.65 31.66
C SER A 527 24.62 17.60 32.85
N GLN A 528 25.18 18.79 32.59
CA GLN A 528 25.27 19.90 33.55
C GLN A 528 24.14 20.93 33.38
N MET A 529 23.24 20.71 32.43
CA MET A 529 22.06 21.52 32.15
C MET A 529 21.24 21.75 33.43
N GLY A 530 20.92 23.02 33.71
CA GLY A 530 20.15 23.44 34.89
C GLY A 530 20.92 23.34 36.22
N LYS A 531 22.17 22.86 36.22
CA LYS A 531 23.00 22.67 37.43
C LYS A 531 24.25 23.56 37.43
N LYS A 532 25.15 23.35 36.48
CA LYS A 532 26.38 24.16 36.30
C LYS A 532 26.37 24.95 34.99
N GLU A 533 25.41 24.70 34.11
CA GLU A 533 25.18 25.40 32.86
C GLU A 533 23.71 25.78 32.75
N SER A 534 23.39 26.97 32.24
CA SER A 534 22.01 27.40 32.07
C SER A 534 21.32 26.60 30.95
N ILE A 535 19.99 26.51 30.96
CA ILE A 535 19.22 25.86 29.89
C ILE A 535 19.48 26.57 28.55
N SER A 536 19.45 27.91 28.54
CA SER A 536 19.78 28.73 27.37
C SER A 536 21.18 28.46 26.80
N ASP A 537 22.22 28.38 27.63
CA ASP A 537 23.59 28.12 27.18
C ASP A 537 23.72 26.70 26.64
N THR A 538 23.15 25.72 27.34
CA THR A 538 23.10 24.32 26.90
C THR A 538 22.45 24.21 25.51
N ALA A 539 21.27 24.83 25.34
CA ALA A 539 20.54 24.83 24.07
C ALA A 539 21.37 25.41 22.92
N LYS A 540 22.00 26.56 23.14
CA LYS A 540 22.84 27.23 22.13
C LYS A 540 24.06 26.39 21.75
N VAL A 541 24.70 25.73 22.71
CA VAL A 541 25.87 24.88 22.44
C VAL A 541 25.43 23.64 21.67
N LEU A 542 24.41 22.92 22.15
CA LEU A 542 23.95 21.69 21.52
C LEU A 542 23.36 21.93 20.13
N GLY A 543 22.59 22.99 19.93
CA GLY A 543 22.03 23.32 18.61
C GLY A 543 23.06 23.76 17.56
N ARG A 544 24.32 23.99 17.95
CA ARG A 544 25.45 24.17 17.02
C ARG A 544 26.18 22.87 16.70
N MET A 545 25.98 21.83 17.51
CA MET A 545 26.64 20.53 17.39
C MET A 545 25.73 19.47 16.75
N TYR A 546 24.43 19.57 16.99
CA TYR A 546 23.42 18.61 16.57
C TYR A 546 22.36 19.30 15.71
N ASP A 547 21.74 18.53 14.82
CA ASP A 547 20.67 18.96 13.92
C ASP A 547 19.27 18.87 14.58
N GLY A 548 19.15 18.29 15.78
CA GLY A 548 17.90 18.19 16.54
C GLY A 548 18.13 17.72 17.98
N ILE A 549 17.21 18.09 18.86
CA ILE A 549 17.30 17.82 20.31
C ILE A 549 16.00 17.17 20.80
N GLU A 550 16.08 15.97 21.33
CA GLU A 550 15.00 15.41 22.15
C GLU A 550 15.22 15.79 23.61
N TYR A 551 14.13 16.09 24.31
CA TYR A 551 14.14 16.32 25.76
C TYR A 551 13.05 15.51 26.46
N ARG A 552 13.46 14.81 27.51
CA ARG A 552 12.58 14.08 28.43
C ARG A 552 12.91 14.45 29.88
N GLY A 553 12.04 15.22 30.51
CA GLY A 553 12.31 15.73 31.86
C GLY A 553 11.07 16.14 32.65
N TYR A 554 11.25 17.11 33.54
CA TYR A 554 10.20 17.48 34.50
C TYR A 554 9.31 18.62 33.99
N ASP A 555 9.86 19.79 33.70
CA ASP A 555 9.07 21.01 33.49
C ASP A 555 8.89 21.35 32.00
N GLN A 556 7.67 21.69 31.59
CA GLN A 556 7.36 22.21 30.26
C GLN A 556 8.13 23.50 29.94
N ALA A 557 8.38 24.37 30.93
CA ALA A 557 9.14 25.61 30.73
C ALA A 557 10.59 25.35 30.28
N ILE A 558 11.18 24.22 30.70
CA ILE A 558 12.54 23.83 30.30
C ILE A 558 12.58 23.47 28.81
N VAL A 559 11.62 22.66 28.33
CA VAL A 559 11.60 22.29 26.91
C VAL A 559 11.30 23.48 26.00
N GLU A 560 10.47 24.41 26.47
CA GLU A 560 10.20 25.68 25.79
C GLU A 560 11.44 26.60 25.75
N GLU A 561 12.20 26.67 26.84
CA GLU A 561 13.46 27.42 26.87
C GLU A 561 14.52 26.79 25.95
N LEU A 562 14.63 25.46 25.92
CA LEU A 562 15.48 24.75 24.96
C LEU A 562 15.09 25.10 23.52
N ALA A 563 13.81 24.94 23.17
CA ALA A 563 13.26 25.22 21.85
C ALA A 563 13.50 26.66 21.38
N LYS A 564 13.38 27.62 22.30
CA LYS A 564 13.61 29.04 22.02
C LYS A 564 15.07 29.37 21.69
N ASN A 565 16.02 28.63 22.25
CA ASN A 565 17.45 28.97 22.21
C ASN A 565 18.30 28.05 21.31
N ALA A 566 17.81 26.87 20.94
CA ALA A 566 18.59 25.85 20.23
C ALA A 566 18.88 26.22 18.76
N GLY A 567 17.92 26.80 18.04
CA GLY A 567 18.06 27.08 16.61
C GLY A 567 17.95 25.84 15.70
N VAL A 568 17.60 24.70 16.28
CA VAL A 568 17.28 23.42 15.61
C VAL A 568 15.99 22.85 16.23
N PRO A 569 15.27 21.93 15.55
CA PRO A 569 14.07 21.31 16.11
C PRO A 569 14.29 20.69 17.49
N VAL A 570 13.38 20.97 18.41
CA VAL A 570 13.30 20.38 19.74
C VAL A 570 12.02 19.56 19.88
N TRP A 571 12.13 18.31 20.32
CA TRP A 571 11.00 17.40 20.50
C TRP A 571 10.82 17.03 21.97
N ASN A 572 9.57 17.14 22.45
CA ASN A 572 9.19 16.76 23.80
C ASN A 572 8.93 15.24 23.88
N GLY A 573 9.88 14.52 24.46
CA GLY A 573 9.80 13.10 24.76
C GLY A 573 9.05 12.77 26.06
N LEU A 574 8.81 13.76 26.94
CA LEU A 574 7.86 13.81 28.07
C LEU A 574 8.22 14.98 29.00
N THR A 575 7.20 15.71 29.45
CA THR A 575 7.21 16.66 30.58
C THR A 575 6.15 16.25 31.61
N THR A 576 6.01 16.98 32.71
CA THR A 576 4.95 16.71 33.70
C THR A 576 3.57 17.02 33.14
N GLU A 577 3.51 17.96 32.20
CA GLU A 577 2.29 18.47 31.60
C GLU A 577 1.88 17.70 30.35
N PHE A 578 2.84 17.32 29.49
CA PHE A 578 2.56 16.72 28.17
C PHE A 578 3.50 15.58 27.77
N HIS A 579 2.97 14.65 26.97
CA HIS A 579 3.70 13.55 26.36
C HIS A 579 3.30 13.38 24.87
N PRO A 580 3.54 14.39 24.02
CA PRO A 580 2.95 14.45 22.68
C PRO A 580 3.43 13.33 21.75
N THR A 581 4.67 12.87 21.91
CA THR A 581 5.25 11.76 21.13
C THR A 581 4.55 10.43 21.39
N GLN A 582 4.05 10.20 22.61
CA GLN A 582 3.29 9.00 22.95
C GLN A 582 1.91 9.03 22.30
N MET A 583 1.25 10.18 22.30
CA MET A 583 -0.15 10.27 21.85
C MET A 583 -0.32 9.96 20.37
N LEU A 584 0.66 10.31 19.55
CA LEU A 584 0.66 9.92 18.14
C LEU A 584 0.65 8.39 18.01
N ALA A 585 1.40 7.68 18.86
CA ALA A 585 1.42 6.22 18.85
C ALA A 585 0.10 5.64 19.35
N ASP A 586 -0.49 6.25 20.39
CA ASP A 586 -1.79 5.84 20.92
C ASP A 586 -2.86 5.93 19.83
N VAL A 587 -3.03 7.10 19.20
CA VAL A 587 -4.07 7.27 18.17
C VAL A 587 -3.75 6.54 16.88
N MET A 588 -2.49 6.36 16.51
CA MET A 588 -2.13 5.46 15.41
C MET A 588 -2.59 4.03 15.70
N THR A 589 -2.42 3.55 16.93
CA THR A 589 -2.87 2.20 17.35
C THR A 589 -4.40 2.09 17.34
N VAL A 590 -5.11 3.13 17.80
CA VAL A 590 -6.57 3.18 17.70
C VAL A 590 -7.00 3.08 16.23
N GLU A 591 -6.41 3.89 15.35
CA GLU A 591 -6.77 3.89 13.93
C GLU A 591 -6.42 2.57 13.21
N GLU A 592 -5.35 1.89 13.61
CA GLU A 592 -5.02 0.55 13.09
C GLU A 592 -6.05 -0.51 13.48
N ASN A 593 -6.74 -0.35 14.62
CA ASN A 593 -7.76 -1.30 15.08
C ASN A 593 -9.17 -0.98 14.55
N PHE A 594 -9.51 0.30 14.37
CA PHE A 594 -10.87 0.72 13.97
C PHE A 594 -10.96 1.28 12.54
N GLY A 595 -9.83 1.55 11.88
CA GLY A 595 -9.76 2.14 10.54
C GLY A 595 -10.06 3.64 10.47
N HIS A 596 -10.44 4.27 11.59
CA HIS A 596 -10.77 5.69 11.69
C HIS A 596 -10.55 6.21 13.13
N LEU A 597 -10.48 7.53 13.28
CA LEU A 597 -10.45 8.20 14.59
C LEU A 597 -11.73 8.97 14.92
N LYS A 598 -12.31 9.66 13.93
CA LYS A 598 -13.45 10.55 14.18
C LYS A 598 -14.64 9.78 14.72
N GLY A 599 -15.18 10.20 15.87
CA GLY A 599 -16.30 9.54 16.53
C GLY A 599 -15.93 8.38 17.46
N ILE A 600 -14.65 7.97 17.52
CA ILE A 600 -14.18 6.96 18.48
C ILE A 600 -14.25 7.52 19.90
N LYS A 601 -14.84 6.76 20.82
CA LYS A 601 -14.93 7.09 22.25
C LYS A 601 -13.78 6.45 23.03
N LEU A 602 -12.87 7.29 23.51
CA LEU A 602 -11.77 6.92 24.39
C LEU A 602 -12.06 7.36 25.83
N VAL A 603 -12.00 6.40 26.75
CA VAL A 603 -12.20 6.63 28.19
C VAL A 603 -10.87 6.43 28.91
N PHE A 604 -10.35 7.50 29.50
CA PHE A 604 -9.18 7.45 30.37
C PHE A 604 -9.61 7.22 31.83
N MET A 605 -9.09 6.17 32.45
CA MET A 605 -9.45 5.72 33.79
C MET A 605 -8.37 6.10 34.80
N GLY A 606 -8.73 6.82 35.87
CA GLY A 606 -7.84 7.09 37.01
C GLY A 606 -7.46 8.56 37.23
N ASP A 607 -6.16 8.85 37.42
CA ASP A 607 -5.65 10.23 37.62
C ASP A 607 -5.54 10.96 36.29
N ALA A 608 -6.58 11.69 35.91
CA ALA A 608 -6.66 12.40 34.64
C ALA A 608 -5.90 13.75 34.62
N ARG A 609 -5.16 14.11 35.67
CA ARG A 609 -4.30 15.33 35.67
C ARG A 609 -2.95 15.14 35.03
N ASN A 610 -2.55 13.88 34.79
CA ASN A 610 -1.21 13.55 34.37
C ASN A 610 -0.95 13.91 32.89
N ASN A 611 0.32 13.86 32.49
CA ASN A 611 0.73 14.17 31.13
C ASN A 611 0.05 13.31 30.06
N VAL A 612 -0.22 12.04 30.34
CA VAL A 612 -0.87 11.11 29.42
C VAL A 612 -2.31 11.54 29.16
N ALA A 613 -3.11 11.71 30.21
CA ALA A 613 -4.51 12.14 30.10
C ALA A 613 -4.65 13.53 29.45
N ASN A 614 -3.80 14.49 29.84
CA ASN A 614 -3.78 15.83 29.23
C ASN A 614 -3.51 15.74 27.73
N SER A 615 -2.52 14.93 27.32
CA SER A 615 -2.12 14.83 25.92
C SER A 615 -3.14 14.02 25.10
N LEU A 616 -3.76 12.98 25.69
CA LEU A 616 -4.84 12.20 25.09
C LEU A 616 -6.06 13.10 24.85
N MET A 617 -6.41 13.94 25.82
CA MET A 617 -7.51 14.89 25.69
C MET A 617 -7.28 15.85 24.52
N VAL A 618 -6.06 16.38 24.38
CA VAL A 618 -5.69 17.27 23.27
C VAL A 618 -5.78 16.56 21.92
N VAL A 619 -5.18 15.37 21.77
CA VAL A 619 -5.18 14.66 20.49
C VAL A 619 -6.59 14.19 20.12
N CYS A 620 -7.39 13.75 21.09
CA CYS A 620 -8.78 13.38 20.85
C CYS A 620 -9.59 14.58 20.36
N ALA A 621 -9.44 15.73 21.00
CA ALA A 621 -10.09 16.97 20.55
C ALA A 621 -9.72 17.34 19.11
N LYS A 622 -8.43 17.24 18.77
CA LYS A 622 -7.90 17.57 17.43
C LYS A 622 -8.35 16.60 16.35
N MET A 623 -8.45 15.31 16.67
CA MET A 623 -8.76 14.25 15.71
C MET A 623 -10.26 13.92 15.63
N GLY A 624 -11.12 14.70 16.29
CA GLY A 624 -12.58 14.50 16.28
C GLY A 624 -13.05 13.26 17.06
N MET A 625 -12.27 12.82 18.04
CA MET A 625 -12.62 11.73 18.95
C MET A 625 -13.44 12.24 20.16
N HIS A 626 -14.14 11.34 20.83
CA HIS A 626 -14.80 11.63 22.11
C HIS A 626 -13.90 11.18 23.26
N PHE A 627 -13.42 12.13 24.06
CA PHE A 627 -12.59 11.85 25.23
C PHE A 627 -13.41 11.96 26.51
N VAL A 628 -13.33 10.93 27.36
CA VAL A 628 -13.91 10.93 28.69
C VAL A 628 -12.81 10.72 29.72
N ALA A 629 -12.58 11.69 30.59
CA ALA A 629 -11.77 11.48 31.79
C ALA A 629 -12.67 10.90 32.90
N CYS A 630 -12.48 9.60 33.15
CA CYS A 630 -13.16 8.85 34.20
C CYS A 630 -12.29 8.76 35.44
N GLY A 631 -12.58 9.59 36.44
CA GLY A 631 -11.78 9.65 37.66
C GLY A 631 -12.40 10.51 38.75
N PRO A 632 -11.81 10.51 39.95
CA PRO A 632 -12.24 11.38 41.04
C PRO A 632 -12.16 12.86 40.63
N LYS A 633 -13.14 13.68 41.03
CA LYS A 633 -13.23 15.09 40.61
C LYS A 633 -12.00 15.93 40.93
N ASN A 634 -11.34 15.66 42.06
CA ASN A 634 -10.10 16.35 42.45
C ASN A 634 -8.88 15.92 41.63
N LEU A 635 -9.03 14.89 40.79
CA LEU A 635 -8.04 14.35 39.87
C LEU A 635 -8.43 14.57 38.38
N TRP A 636 -9.35 15.48 38.09
CA TRP A 636 -9.64 15.91 36.72
C TRP A 636 -8.60 16.90 36.19
N PRO A 637 -8.40 16.98 34.86
CA PRO A 637 -7.46 17.92 34.26
C PRO A 637 -7.77 19.37 34.64
N ASP A 638 -6.77 20.24 34.49
CA ASP A 638 -6.92 21.68 34.71
C ASP A 638 -8.06 22.27 33.87
N GLU A 639 -8.87 23.13 34.50
CA GLU A 639 -10.11 23.63 33.90
C GLU A 639 -9.85 24.46 32.64
N ASP A 640 -8.74 25.21 32.57
CA ASP A 640 -8.39 26.00 31.40
C ASP A 640 -8.06 25.09 30.21
N LEU A 641 -7.32 23.99 30.46
CA LEU A 641 -7.02 23.00 29.43
C LEU A 641 -8.29 22.27 28.96
N VAL A 642 -9.18 21.89 29.88
CA VAL A 642 -10.48 21.26 29.55
C VAL A 642 -11.31 22.17 28.67
N ASN A 643 -11.45 23.45 29.04
CA ASN A 643 -12.24 24.41 28.28
C ASN A 643 -11.64 24.66 26.88
N LYS A 644 -10.31 24.73 26.78
CA LYS A 644 -9.63 24.81 25.48
C LYS A 644 -9.91 23.59 24.61
N CYS A 645 -9.81 22.38 25.17
CA CYS A 645 -10.05 21.14 24.44
C CYS A 645 -11.53 20.97 24.05
N LYS A 646 -12.47 21.43 24.88
CA LYS A 646 -13.91 21.45 24.53
C LYS A 646 -14.17 22.29 23.28
N ASN A 647 -13.58 23.48 23.21
CA ASN A 647 -13.73 24.35 22.04
C ASN A 647 -13.17 23.70 20.78
N ILE A 648 -11.96 23.14 20.86
CA ILE A 648 -11.32 22.42 19.74
C ILE A 648 -12.15 21.20 19.32
N ALA A 649 -12.68 20.43 20.29
CA ALA A 649 -13.47 19.24 20.02
C ALA A 649 -14.77 19.58 19.28
N ILE A 650 -15.45 20.67 19.66
CA ILE A 650 -16.66 21.15 18.96
C ILE A 650 -16.35 21.46 17.49
N GLU A 651 -15.23 22.13 17.22
CA GLU A 651 -14.81 22.48 15.85
C GLU A 651 -14.52 21.23 15.00
N ASN A 652 -14.00 20.16 15.60
CA ASN A 652 -13.57 18.94 14.90
C ASN A 652 -14.62 17.79 14.94
N GLY A 653 -15.76 18.00 15.61
CA GLY A 653 -16.84 17.03 15.73
C GLY A 653 -16.64 15.96 16.83
N GLY A 654 -15.72 16.19 17.77
CA GLY A 654 -15.51 15.38 18.97
C GLY A 654 -16.22 15.94 20.21
N SER A 655 -15.94 15.36 21.39
CA SER A 655 -16.43 15.88 22.67
C SER A 655 -15.45 15.60 23.81
N ILE A 656 -15.49 16.44 24.86
CA ILE A 656 -14.68 16.27 26.08
C ILE A 656 -15.63 16.22 27.28
N GLU A 657 -15.63 15.09 27.99
CA GLU A 657 -16.48 14.83 29.15
C GLU A 657 -15.64 14.48 30.38
N MET A 658 -16.10 14.95 31.55
CA MET A 658 -15.54 14.57 32.85
C MET A 658 -16.60 13.76 33.59
N ASN A 659 -16.26 12.55 34.03
CA ASN A 659 -17.21 11.64 34.65
C ASN A 659 -16.54 10.92 35.84
N ASP A 660 -17.22 10.79 36.97
CA ASP A 660 -16.70 10.08 38.15
C ASP A 660 -17.33 8.70 38.35
N ASN A 661 -18.25 8.28 37.47
CA ASN A 661 -18.91 6.98 37.47
C ASN A 661 -18.34 6.06 36.38
N VAL A 662 -17.67 4.99 36.81
CA VAL A 662 -17.02 4.01 35.93
C VAL A 662 -17.99 3.38 34.91
N MET A 663 -19.15 2.92 35.36
CA MET A 663 -20.09 2.18 34.50
C MET A 663 -20.86 3.09 33.53
N GLU A 664 -20.99 4.36 33.87
CA GLU A 664 -21.54 5.37 32.97
C GLU A 664 -20.51 5.79 31.91
N ALA A 665 -19.30 6.13 32.35
CA ALA A 665 -18.23 6.59 31.47
C ALA A 665 -17.85 5.55 30.41
N THR A 666 -17.70 4.29 30.85
CA THR A 666 -17.21 3.18 29.99
C THR A 666 -18.27 2.60 29.07
N ARG A 667 -19.55 2.95 29.24
CA ARG A 667 -20.62 2.49 28.35
C ARG A 667 -20.36 2.96 26.92
N ASP A 668 -20.49 2.03 25.97
CA ASP A 668 -20.26 2.28 24.53
C ASP A 668 -18.85 2.81 24.20
N ALA A 669 -17.88 2.65 25.11
CA ALA A 669 -16.49 3.01 24.82
C ALA A 669 -15.88 2.05 23.79
N ASP A 670 -15.11 2.61 22.86
CA ASP A 670 -14.30 1.87 21.89
C ASP A 670 -12.89 1.60 22.46
N VAL A 671 -12.38 2.52 23.28
CA VAL A 671 -11.03 2.43 23.86
C VAL A 671 -11.09 2.70 25.36
N ILE A 672 -10.54 1.79 26.16
CA ILE A 672 -10.25 2.00 27.57
C ILE A 672 -8.75 2.23 27.74
N TYR A 673 -8.38 3.33 28.39
CA TYR A 673 -6.99 3.70 28.66
C TYR A 673 -6.80 3.89 30.16
N THR A 674 -5.67 3.46 30.72
CA THR A 674 -5.25 3.89 32.06
C THR A 674 -3.74 4.12 32.09
N ASP A 675 -3.26 4.72 33.17
CA ASP A 675 -1.84 4.93 33.43
C ASP A 675 -1.53 4.63 34.90
N VAL A 676 -0.24 4.53 35.22
CA VAL A 676 0.22 4.27 36.58
C VAL A 676 -0.36 5.29 37.55
N TRP A 677 -0.96 4.80 38.64
CA TRP A 677 -1.59 5.64 39.66
C TRP A 677 -0.58 6.50 40.42
N VAL A 678 0.63 5.98 40.62
CA VAL A 678 1.68 6.60 41.43
C VAL A 678 2.99 6.48 40.67
N SER A 679 3.75 7.58 40.61
CA SER A 679 5.05 7.58 39.94
C SER A 679 6.12 6.90 40.80
N MET A 680 7.08 6.24 40.15
CA MET A 680 8.22 5.64 40.83
C MET A 680 9.03 6.72 41.57
N GLY A 681 9.12 6.60 42.90
CA GLY A 681 9.89 7.52 43.77
C GLY A 681 9.05 8.48 44.62
N GLU A 682 7.71 8.46 44.50
CA GLU A 682 6.84 9.23 45.40
C GLU A 682 6.84 8.65 46.82
N PRO A 683 6.69 9.48 47.87
CA PRO A 683 6.69 9.04 49.27
C PRO A 683 5.56 8.06 49.60
N ASP A 684 5.81 7.08 50.48
CA ASP A 684 4.85 6.02 50.86
C ASP A 684 3.47 6.55 51.31
N ASP A 685 3.39 7.74 51.90
CA ASP A 685 2.12 8.36 52.29
C ASP A 685 1.23 8.73 51.09
N VAL A 686 1.84 9.15 49.97
CA VAL A 686 1.15 9.47 48.71
C VAL A 686 0.59 8.19 48.08
N TRP A 687 1.29 7.07 48.21
CA TRP A 687 0.84 5.78 47.68
C TRP A 687 -0.47 5.33 48.32
N ASN A 688 -0.57 5.37 49.66
CA ASN A 688 -1.77 4.94 50.38
C ASN A 688 -3.01 5.77 50.00
N GLU A 689 -2.87 7.10 49.97
CA GLU A 689 -3.97 7.99 49.61
C GLU A 689 -4.43 7.72 48.17
N ARG A 690 -3.47 7.64 47.23
CA ARG A 690 -3.74 7.47 45.81
C ARG A 690 -4.37 6.13 45.49
N ILE A 691 -3.86 5.05 46.07
CA ILE A 691 -4.42 3.70 45.92
C ILE A 691 -5.88 3.68 46.37
N ASN A 692 -6.19 4.21 47.55
CA ASN A 692 -7.56 4.19 48.07
C ASN A 692 -8.51 5.00 47.18
N LEU A 693 -8.02 6.11 46.64
CA LEU A 693 -8.79 7.01 45.78
C LEU A 693 -9.03 6.43 44.38
N LEU A 694 -8.06 5.71 43.81
CA LEU A 694 -8.10 5.21 42.42
C LEU A 694 -8.53 3.75 42.27
N LYS A 695 -8.51 2.96 43.34
CA LYS A 695 -8.96 1.55 43.32
C LYS A 695 -10.35 1.33 42.68
N PRO A 696 -11.36 2.20 42.89
CA PRO A 696 -12.64 2.06 42.22
C PRO A 696 -12.59 2.18 40.69
N TYR A 697 -11.51 2.76 40.13
CA TYR A 697 -11.31 3.03 38.70
C TYR A 697 -10.34 2.04 38.03
N GLN A 698 -9.94 0.96 38.71
CA GLN A 698 -9.10 -0.08 38.13
C GLN A 698 -9.75 -0.64 36.86
N VAL A 699 -8.94 -0.76 35.81
CA VAL A 699 -9.36 -1.43 34.59
C VAL A 699 -9.34 -2.93 34.81
N ASN A 700 -10.52 -3.53 34.83
CA ASN A 700 -10.74 -4.97 34.97
C ASN A 700 -11.73 -5.47 33.91
N MET A 701 -12.03 -6.77 33.92
CA MET A 701 -12.96 -7.33 32.93
C MET A 701 -14.38 -6.78 33.03
N ASP A 702 -14.85 -6.36 34.21
CA ASP A 702 -16.18 -5.73 34.34
C ASP A 702 -16.23 -4.40 33.57
N VAL A 703 -15.16 -3.61 33.64
CA VAL A 703 -14.99 -2.38 32.83
C VAL A 703 -14.96 -2.71 31.35
N MET A 704 -14.16 -3.69 30.93
CA MET A 704 -14.03 -4.09 29.51
C MET A 704 -15.31 -4.73 28.95
N ASN A 705 -16.14 -5.34 29.79
CA ASN A 705 -17.41 -5.95 29.42
C ASN A 705 -18.56 -4.94 29.37
N ASN A 706 -18.43 -3.80 30.05
CA ASN A 706 -19.38 -2.70 29.98
C ASN A 706 -19.15 -1.78 28.76
N ALA A 707 -17.91 -1.78 28.24
CA ALA A 707 -17.55 -1.18 26.97
C ALA A 707 -18.12 -1.98 25.79
N ARG A 708 -17.88 -1.52 24.55
CA ARG A 708 -18.32 -2.25 23.36
C ARG A 708 -17.66 -3.63 23.27
N PRO A 709 -18.30 -4.61 22.61
CA PRO A 709 -17.72 -5.96 22.47
C PRO A 709 -16.32 -5.96 21.85
N ASP A 710 -16.09 -5.09 20.87
CA ASP A 710 -14.86 -4.86 20.12
C ASP A 710 -13.91 -3.84 20.75
N ALA A 711 -14.21 -3.34 21.96
CA ALA A 711 -13.37 -2.36 22.63
C ALA A 711 -11.96 -2.88 22.93
N ILE A 712 -10.96 -2.02 22.74
CA ILE A 712 -9.55 -2.32 23.01
C ILE A 712 -9.06 -1.63 24.29
N PHE A 713 -7.99 -2.17 24.86
CA PHE A 713 -7.29 -1.62 26.02
C PHE A 713 -5.90 -1.09 25.64
N LEU A 714 -5.58 0.11 26.11
CA LEU A 714 -4.30 0.80 25.89
C LEU A 714 -3.67 1.27 27.21
N HIS A 715 -2.33 1.39 27.23
CA HIS A 715 -1.55 1.75 28.41
C HIS A 715 -0.10 2.08 28.02
N CYS A 716 0.37 3.27 28.40
CA CYS A 716 1.67 3.80 27.97
C CYS A 716 2.91 3.04 28.48
N LEU A 717 2.70 2.10 29.41
CA LEU A 717 3.67 1.26 30.16
C LEU A 717 4.72 2.11 30.93
N PRO A 718 5.53 1.52 31.83
CA PRO A 718 5.34 0.20 32.44
C PRO A 718 4.02 0.14 33.21
N SER A 719 3.49 -1.06 33.41
CA SER A 719 2.26 -1.27 34.18
C SER A 719 2.51 -2.20 35.38
N PHE A 720 1.80 -1.96 36.47
CA PHE A 720 1.74 -2.79 37.68
C PHE A 720 0.55 -3.76 37.62
N HIS A 721 0.53 -4.64 36.63
CA HIS A 721 -0.50 -5.68 36.48
C HIS A 721 -0.11 -7.03 37.12
N ASP A 722 1.16 -7.22 37.49
CA ASP A 722 1.66 -8.48 38.06
C ASP A 722 2.77 -8.29 39.13
N LEU A 723 3.27 -9.43 39.65
CA LEU A 723 4.34 -9.49 40.65
C LEU A 723 5.71 -9.87 40.06
N ASN A 724 5.91 -9.74 38.75
CA ASN A 724 7.14 -10.16 38.08
C ASN A 724 8.26 -9.11 38.20
N THR A 725 7.96 -7.92 38.69
CA THR A 725 8.95 -6.85 38.95
C THR A 725 9.25 -6.69 40.44
N THR A 726 10.43 -6.16 40.77
CA THR A 726 10.80 -5.85 42.16
C THR A 726 9.81 -4.87 42.79
N ILE A 727 9.42 -3.83 42.04
CA ILE A 727 8.48 -2.81 42.52
C ILE A 727 7.08 -3.40 42.72
N GLY A 728 6.59 -4.25 41.81
CA GLY A 728 5.31 -4.95 41.98
C GLY A 728 5.29 -5.82 43.24
N LYS A 729 6.38 -6.54 43.53
CA LYS A 729 6.53 -7.30 44.79
C LYS A 729 6.55 -6.40 46.01
N ASP A 730 7.23 -5.27 45.95
CA ASP A 730 7.28 -4.30 47.06
C ASP A 730 5.89 -3.70 47.33
N ILE A 731 5.14 -3.36 46.28
CA ILE A 731 3.74 -2.92 46.38
C ILE A 731 2.89 -4.00 47.04
N TYR A 732 3.02 -5.26 46.63
CA TYR A 732 2.30 -6.37 47.25
C TYR A 732 2.64 -6.56 48.73
N ASN A 733 3.92 -6.50 49.07
CA ASN A 733 4.38 -6.63 50.45
C ASN A 733 3.90 -5.48 51.34
N LYS A 734 3.84 -4.25 50.81
CA LYS A 734 3.42 -3.04 51.54
C LYS A 734 1.91 -2.88 51.62
N PHE A 735 1.19 -3.10 50.52
CA PHE A 735 -0.22 -2.73 50.36
C PHE A 735 -1.15 -3.92 50.06
N GLY A 736 -0.60 -5.13 49.86
CA GLY A 736 -1.37 -6.34 49.59
C GLY A 736 -1.98 -6.41 48.19
N LEU A 737 -1.58 -5.53 47.27
CA LEU A 737 -2.11 -5.46 45.91
C LEU A 737 -1.24 -6.27 44.95
N LYS A 738 -1.87 -7.19 44.22
CA LYS A 738 -1.20 -7.98 43.18
C LYS A 738 -1.09 -7.25 41.84
N GLU A 739 -2.06 -6.37 41.61
CA GLU A 739 -2.31 -5.62 40.39
C GLU A 739 -2.91 -4.27 40.81
N MET A 740 -2.57 -3.19 40.10
CA MET A 740 -2.96 -1.82 40.42
C MET A 740 -3.88 -1.24 39.35
N GLU A 741 -3.37 -0.43 38.40
CA GLU A 741 -4.20 0.31 37.46
C GLU A 741 -4.98 -0.58 36.49
N VAL A 742 -4.46 -1.76 36.19
CA VAL A 742 -5.11 -2.75 35.34
C VAL A 742 -4.87 -4.16 35.88
N THR A 743 -5.87 -5.02 35.73
CA THR A 743 -5.73 -6.44 36.09
C THR A 743 -4.87 -7.21 35.08
N ASP A 744 -4.18 -8.26 35.52
CA ASP A 744 -3.38 -9.13 34.66
C ASP A 744 -4.20 -9.78 33.54
N GLU A 745 -5.47 -10.08 33.83
CA GLU A 745 -6.42 -10.65 32.87
C GLU A 745 -6.67 -9.72 31.69
N VAL A 746 -6.95 -8.43 31.94
CA VAL A 746 -7.12 -7.44 30.87
C VAL A 746 -5.81 -7.23 30.13
N PHE A 747 -4.70 -7.09 30.85
CA PHE A 747 -3.39 -6.80 30.28
C PHE A 747 -2.93 -7.86 29.27
N ASN A 748 -3.16 -9.15 29.56
CA ASN A 748 -2.81 -10.28 28.69
C ASN A 748 -3.94 -10.71 27.74
N SER A 749 -5.09 -10.04 27.77
CA SER A 749 -6.21 -10.38 26.88
C SER A 749 -5.94 -10.00 25.43
N SER A 750 -6.70 -10.59 24.50
CA SER A 750 -6.68 -10.20 23.08
C SER A 750 -7.17 -8.77 22.83
N LYS A 751 -7.83 -8.14 23.83
CA LYS A 751 -8.26 -6.73 23.77
C LYS A 751 -7.11 -5.77 24.06
N SER A 752 -6.03 -6.23 24.69
CA SER A 752 -4.86 -5.42 25.00
C SER A 752 -4.03 -5.15 23.75
N LYS A 753 -3.75 -3.86 23.48
CA LYS A 753 -2.92 -3.39 22.35
C LYS A 753 -1.68 -2.63 22.83
N VAL A 754 -1.30 -2.82 24.11
CA VAL A 754 -0.18 -2.11 24.77
C VAL A 754 1.18 -2.35 24.10
N PHE A 755 1.38 -3.51 23.47
CA PHE A 755 2.62 -3.80 22.76
C PHE A 755 2.64 -3.23 21.34
N ASP A 756 1.51 -3.25 20.64
CA ASP A 756 1.34 -2.59 19.34
C ASP A 756 1.55 -1.07 19.49
N GLU A 757 0.98 -0.50 20.55
CA GLU A 757 1.17 0.89 20.97
C GLU A 757 2.65 1.22 21.26
N ALA A 758 3.33 0.34 22.00
CA ALA A 758 4.75 0.50 22.30
C ALA A 758 5.65 0.42 21.04
N GLU A 759 5.32 -0.43 20.06
CA GLU A 759 5.99 -0.49 18.76
C GLU A 759 5.73 0.81 17.97
N ASN A 760 4.48 1.27 17.92
CA ASN A 760 4.07 2.45 17.15
C ASN A 760 4.83 3.72 17.54
N ARG A 761 5.28 3.83 18.79
CA ARG A 761 6.14 4.93 19.25
C ARG A 761 7.40 5.11 18.40
N LEU A 762 8.02 4.02 17.93
CA LEU A 762 9.18 4.09 17.03
C LEU A 762 8.82 4.87 15.76
N HIS A 763 7.70 4.52 15.14
CA HIS A 763 7.32 5.02 13.83
C HIS A 763 6.83 6.46 13.87
N THR A 764 6.13 6.83 14.94
CA THR A 764 5.71 8.22 15.15
C THR A 764 6.88 9.14 15.48
N ILE A 765 7.89 8.64 16.22
CA ILE A 765 9.15 9.36 16.40
C ILE A 765 9.85 9.59 15.05
N LYS A 766 9.95 8.57 14.19
CA LYS A 766 10.54 8.76 12.86
C LYS A 766 9.81 9.83 12.08
N ALA A 767 8.47 9.81 12.08
CA ALA A 767 7.66 10.78 11.35
C ALA A 767 7.89 12.21 11.83
N VAL A 768 7.84 12.44 13.15
CA VAL A 768 8.09 13.77 13.74
C VAL A 768 9.50 14.26 13.41
N VAL A 769 10.51 13.40 13.59
CA VAL A 769 11.91 13.77 13.35
C VAL A 769 12.15 14.06 11.87
N TYR A 770 11.69 13.19 10.97
CA TYR A 770 11.80 13.40 9.53
C TYR A 770 11.07 14.67 9.08
N ALA A 771 9.81 14.83 9.44
CA ALA A 771 8.99 15.96 9.02
C ALA A 771 9.57 17.32 9.44
N THR A 772 10.22 17.37 10.61
CA THR A 772 10.78 18.61 11.17
C THR A 772 12.23 18.87 10.76
N MET A 773 12.99 17.86 10.34
CA MET A 773 14.41 18.02 9.95
C MET A 773 14.70 17.94 8.45
N ARG A 774 13.75 17.50 7.62
CA ARG A 774 13.95 17.38 6.17
C ARG A 774 14.27 18.72 5.49
N SER A 775 14.97 18.66 4.36
CA SER A 775 15.33 19.83 3.52
C SER A 775 14.44 19.94 2.26
N ASP A 776 14.47 21.10 1.56
CA ASP A 776 13.65 21.41 0.37
C ASP A 776 13.74 20.41 -0.82
N ASN A 777 14.72 19.52 -0.85
CA ASN A 777 15.02 18.68 -2.01
C ASN A 777 14.59 17.20 -1.90
N GLU A 778 13.77 16.81 -0.89
CA GLU A 778 13.35 15.42 -0.65
C GLU A 778 11.84 15.22 -0.46
#